data_AF-A0A0S3RS15-F1
#
_entry.id   AF-A0A0S3RS15-F1
#
_cell.length_a   1.000
_cell.length_b   1.000
_cell.length_c   1.000
_cell.angle_alpha   90.00
_cell.angle_beta   90.00
_cell.angle_gamma   90.00
#
_symmetry.space_group_name_H-M   'P 1'
#
loop_
_entity.id
_entity.type
_entity.pdbx_description
1 polymer ?
#
loop_
_entity_poly.entity_id
_entity_poly.type
_entity_poly.pdbx_seq_one_letter_code
_entity_poly.pdbx_strand_id
1 'polypeptide(L)'
;MSPALCLSVAPTLFHKPQDPSKDPHLTKASHSQKSCKQSLLDNKVISKRKLLSSAVIGLGPALAGLSVAQSTRAEPESPAASTSNRISYSRFLQYLDEGAVKKVDLFENGTVAIAEIYNATLEKMQRVKIQLPGLPQDLIRKMKDKNVDFAAYPLEVSWWPALLDLLGNLAFPLILLGSLLLRTSINNPAGGPNLPFGLGRSKAKFEMEPNTGVTFEDVAGVDEAKQDFQEIVEFLKTPEKFSAVGAKIPKGVLLVGPPGTGKTLLAKAIAGEAGVPFFSLSGSEFVEMFVGVGASRVRDLFNKAKQNSPCLVFIDEIDAVGRKRGTGIGGGNDEREQTLNQLLTEMDGFTGNTGVIVIAATNRPEILDSALLRPGRFDRQVTVELPDIKGREDILKVHSKNKKLDKDVSLSVIAMRTPGFSGADLANLMNEAAILAGRRGKDKITLKEIDHSIDRIVAGMEGTKMTDGRSKILVAYHEIGHAVCATLTPGHDPVQKVTLVPRGQARGLTWFIPDEDSSLVSKNKLFARIVGGLGGRAAEEVIFGETEITTGAAGDLQQITQIARQMVTVFGMSKIGPWALIDPAVQSSDVVLRMLARNSLSEKLAEDIDNSVREIIETAYEIAKNHIRNNRDAIDKLVDVLLEKETLNGDEFKALLSEFTDISSIKIDRIPVREMIEA
;
A
#
# COMPACT_ATOMS: atom_id res chain seq x y z
N MET A 1 8.08 -0.31 -52.36
CA MET A 1 8.32 -1.40 -53.34
C MET A 1 8.87 -2.59 -52.58
N SER A 2 8.37 -3.80 -52.82
CA SER A 2 8.97 -5.08 -52.35
C SER A 2 10.13 -5.47 -53.32
N PRO A 3 10.94 -6.55 -53.12
CA PRO A 3 10.73 -7.85 -52.45
C PRO A 3 11.42 -7.95 -51.07
N ALA A 4 11.21 -8.91 -50.17
CA ALA A 4 10.73 -10.31 -50.20
C ALA A 4 11.79 -11.39 -50.54
N LEU A 5 12.16 -12.20 -49.53
CA LEU A 5 12.75 -13.53 -49.67
C LEU A 5 12.44 -14.36 -48.40
N CYS A 6 12.49 -15.69 -48.50
CA CYS A 6 11.98 -16.64 -47.50
C CYS A 6 12.86 -17.90 -47.47
N LEU A 7 12.99 -18.55 -46.31
CA LEU A 7 13.53 -19.90 -46.17
C LEU A 7 13.02 -20.55 -44.88
N SER A 8 12.86 -21.87 -44.87
CA SER A 8 12.27 -22.65 -43.78
C SER A 8 13.03 -23.97 -43.55
N VAL A 9 13.03 -24.45 -42.30
CA VAL A 9 13.21 -25.87 -41.95
C VAL A 9 12.39 -26.17 -40.70
N ALA A 10 11.73 -27.33 -40.67
CA ALA A 10 11.20 -27.96 -39.46
C ALA A 10 11.27 -29.49 -39.61
N PRO A 11 11.55 -30.26 -38.52
CA PRO A 11 11.43 -31.71 -38.52
C PRO A 11 10.01 -32.17 -38.14
N THR A 12 9.66 -33.40 -38.51
CA THR A 12 8.29 -33.95 -38.45
C THR A 12 8.07 -34.97 -37.31
N LEU A 13 6.80 -35.17 -36.95
CA LEU A 13 6.35 -36.30 -36.11
C LEU A 13 5.41 -37.21 -36.92
N PHE A 14 5.58 -38.53 -36.75
CA PHE A 14 4.76 -39.57 -37.39
C PHE A 14 3.57 -40.02 -36.49
N HIS A 15 2.65 -40.80 -37.05
CA HIS A 15 1.31 -41.01 -36.48
C HIS A 15 0.71 -42.40 -36.82
N LYS A 16 -0.23 -42.90 -35.97
CA LYS A 16 -1.11 -44.11 -36.11
C LYS A 16 -0.47 -45.52 -35.99
N PRO A 17 -1.26 -46.61 -35.73
CA PRO A 17 -2.61 -46.75 -35.13
C PRO A 17 -2.69 -47.85 -34.00
N GLN A 18 -3.87 -48.45 -33.76
CA GLN A 18 -4.27 -49.29 -32.61
C GLN A 18 -4.32 -50.82 -32.87
N ASP A 19 -4.13 -51.64 -31.81
CA ASP A 19 -4.78 -52.94 -31.44
C ASP A 19 -4.88 -54.13 -32.46
N PRO A 20 -5.28 -55.39 -32.08
CA PRO A 20 -5.74 -55.93 -30.78
C PRO A 20 -5.16 -57.32 -30.30
N SER A 21 -5.60 -57.76 -29.09
CA SER A 21 -6.16 -59.12 -28.76
C SER A 21 -5.45 -60.16 -27.83
N LYS A 22 -6.22 -60.55 -26.79
CA LYS A 22 -6.46 -61.89 -26.17
C LYS A 22 -5.42 -62.69 -25.33
N ASP A 23 -5.73 -62.77 -24.01
CA ASP A 23 -6.08 -63.98 -23.20
C ASP A 23 -5.12 -65.21 -23.07
N PRO A 24 -5.26 -66.05 -22.02
CA PRO A 24 -5.34 -65.74 -20.57
C PRO A 24 -4.53 -66.74 -19.69
N HIS A 25 -4.50 -66.59 -18.35
CA HIS A 25 -4.76 -67.72 -17.42
C HIS A 25 -4.93 -67.31 -15.93
N LEU A 26 -5.81 -68.04 -15.22
CA LEU A 26 -6.13 -67.90 -13.79
C LEU A 26 -4.99 -68.46 -12.89
N THR A 27 -4.92 -68.28 -11.57
CA THR A 27 -5.89 -67.92 -10.48
C THR A 27 -5.18 -67.04 -9.41
N LYS A 28 -5.70 -66.55 -8.26
CA LYS A 28 -6.93 -66.62 -7.41
C LYS A 28 -6.84 -65.40 -6.41
N ALA A 29 -7.75 -65.01 -5.52
CA ALA A 29 -9.08 -65.46 -5.05
C ALA A 29 -9.86 -64.27 -4.41
N SER A 30 -11.12 -64.53 -4.00
CA SER A 30 -11.88 -64.00 -2.83
C SER A 30 -11.61 -62.61 -2.19
N HIS A 31 -12.62 -61.82 -1.80
CA HIS A 31 -14.05 -61.75 -2.19
C HIS A 31 -14.66 -60.44 -1.64
N SER A 32 -15.65 -59.86 -2.31
CA SER A 32 -16.26 -58.58 -1.92
C SER A 32 -17.50 -58.72 -1.02
N GLN A 33 -17.67 -57.75 -0.10
CA GLN A 33 -18.90 -57.24 0.55
C GLN A 33 -19.91 -58.19 1.23
N LYS A 34 -20.39 -57.74 2.41
CA LYS A 34 -21.83 -57.77 2.75
C LYS A 34 -22.19 -56.79 3.88
N SER A 35 -23.46 -56.41 3.92
CA SER A 35 -24.09 -55.53 4.91
C SER A 35 -25.34 -56.21 5.46
N CYS A 36 -25.64 -56.07 6.77
CA CYS A 36 -27.01 -56.17 7.32
C CYS A 36 -27.11 -55.80 8.82
N LYS A 37 -28.14 -54.98 9.13
CA LYS A 37 -29.11 -55.13 10.25
C LYS A 37 -28.62 -54.88 11.71
N GLN A 38 -29.26 -53.95 12.45
CA GLN A 38 -30.47 -54.08 13.32
C GLN A 38 -30.27 -55.03 14.53
N SER A 39 -30.74 -54.77 15.76
CA SER A 39 -31.31 -53.57 16.45
C SER A 39 -31.62 -53.94 17.92
N LEU A 40 -32.08 -52.99 18.76
CA LEU A 40 -32.58 -53.16 20.16
C LEU A 40 -31.46 -53.29 21.23
N LEU A 41 -31.60 -52.82 22.48
CA LEU A 41 -32.71 -52.11 23.17
C LEU A 41 -32.18 -51.17 24.30
N ASP A 42 -32.99 -50.20 24.73
CA ASP A 42 -32.61 -49.07 25.61
C ASP A 42 -32.60 -49.34 27.12
N ASN A 43 -31.80 -48.55 27.89
CA ASN A 43 -32.29 -47.50 28.83
C ASN A 43 -31.29 -47.07 29.94
N LYS A 44 -30.82 -45.79 29.97
CA LYS A 44 -31.20 -44.76 31.00
C LYS A 44 -30.37 -43.44 30.95
N VAL A 45 -31.02 -42.39 30.40
CA VAL A 45 -31.12 -40.96 30.81
C VAL A 45 -29.92 -40.17 31.41
N ILE A 46 -29.87 -38.86 31.06
CA ILE A 46 -29.07 -37.71 31.59
C ILE A 46 -27.71 -37.55 30.88
N SER A 47 -27.36 -36.44 30.20
CA SER A 47 -27.78 -35.03 30.36
C SER A 47 -28.03 -34.24 29.05
N LYS A 48 -28.57 -33.03 29.23
CA LYS A 48 -28.90 -31.95 28.26
C LYS A 48 -27.67 -31.55 27.41
N ARG A 49 -27.76 -30.92 26.22
CA ARG A 49 -28.75 -29.88 25.79
C ARG A 49 -28.72 -29.62 24.26
N LYS A 50 -29.81 -29.89 23.53
CA LYS A 50 -30.19 -29.25 22.24
C LYS A 50 -31.67 -29.56 21.95
N LEU A 51 -32.47 -28.56 21.58
CA LEU A 51 -33.84 -28.67 21.06
C LEU A 51 -33.82 -28.19 19.60
N LEU A 52 -34.47 -28.89 18.65
CA LEU A 52 -35.88 -28.75 18.24
C LEU A 52 -36.24 -27.28 17.92
N SER A 53 -36.45 -26.82 16.68
CA SER A 53 -37.20 -27.32 15.49
C SER A 53 -38.67 -26.86 15.43
N SER A 54 -39.12 -26.58 14.19
CA SER A 54 -40.52 -26.56 13.71
C SER A 54 -41.56 -25.65 14.39
N ALA A 55 -41.69 -24.41 13.87
CA ALA A 55 -42.91 -23.72 13.38
C ALA A 55 -42.53 -22.23 13.06
N VAL A 56 -43.20 -21.38 12.27
CA VAL A 56 -44.56 -21.29 11.68
C VAL A 56 -44.51 -20.66 10.27
N ILE A 57 -45.44 -21.07 9.41
CA ILE A 57 -46.07 -20.40 8.23
C ILE A 57 -45.67 -18.93 7.89
N GLY A 58 -45.34 -18.69 6.60
CA GLY A 58 -46.06 -17.67 5.79
C GLY A 58 -45.31 -16.43 5.27
N LEU A 59 -45.68 -16.04 4.03
CA LEU A 59 -45.48 -14.74 3.35
C LEU A 59 -44.07 -14.13 3.32
N GLY A 60 -43.49 -14.02 2.12
CA GLY A 60 -42.34 -13.16 1.83
C GLY A 60 -42.72 -11.88 1.07
N PRO A 61 -41.81 -10.90 0.95
CA PRO A 61 -41.86 -9.85 -0.06
C PRO A 61 -40.69 -9.94 -1.05
N ALA A 62 -40.82 -9.28 -2.21
CA ALA A 62 -39.75 -9.17 -3.19
C ALA A 62 -38.73 -8.07 -2.82
N LEU A 63 -37.44 -8.36 -3.01
CA LEU A 63 -36.35 -7.38 -3.07
C LEU A 63 -35.28 -7.89 -4.05
N ALA A 64 -35.43 -7.51 -5.33
CA ALA A 64 -34.48 -7.83 -6.39
C ALA A 64 -34.30 -6.59 -7.29
N GLY A 65 -33.17 -5.90 -7.17
CA GLY A 65 -32.96 -4.64 -7.90
C GLY A 65 -31.75 -3.85 -7.42
N LEU A 66 -30.53 -4.42 -7.58
CA LEU A 66 -29.26 -3.69 -7.51
C LEU A 66 -28.11 -4.59 -8.03
N SER A 67 -28.12 -4.91 -9.33
CA SER A 67 -27.04 -5.64 -9.99
C SER A 67 -25.96 -4.68 -10.48
N VAL A 68 -24.75 -4.77 -9.92
CA VAL A 68 -23.58 -3.99 -10.35
C VAL A 68 -23.22 -4.30 -11.79
N ALA A 69 -23.00 -3.28 -12.61
CA ALA A 69 -22.57 -3.45 -13.99
C ALA A 69 -21.11 -3.93 -14.06
N GLN A 70 -20.89 -5.16 -14.51
CA GLN A 70 -19.56 -5.64 -14.94
C GLN A 70 -19.46 -5.61 -16.46
N SER A 71 -18.37 -5.04 -16.96
CA SER A 71 -18.08 -4.97 -18.40
C SER A 71 -17.48 -6.29 -18.87
N THR A 72 -18.31 -7.16 -19.47
CA THR A 72 -17.87 -8.43 -20.05
C THR A 72 -17.55 -8.28 -21.54
N ARG A 73 -16.26 -8.36 -21.86
CA ARG A 73 -15.71 -8.41 -23.23
C ARG A 73 -16.24 -9.67 -23.93
N ALA A 74 -16.84 -9.52 -25.11
CA ALA A 74 -17.44 -10.64 -25.83
C ALA A 74 -16.41 -11.44 -26.64
N GLU A 75 -16.43 -12.77 -26.48
CA GLU A 75 -15.84 -13.74 -27.41
C GLU A 75 -16.98 -14.58 -28.05
N PRO A 76 -16.84 -15.03 -29.31
CA PRO A 76 -17.91 -15.75 -30.01
C PRO A 76 -17.86 -17.26 -29.74
N GLU A 77 -18.91 -17.81 -29.12
CA GLU A 77 -19.12 -19.26 -29.09
C GLU A 77 -19.43 -19.83 -30.49
N SER A 78 -19.00 -21.07 -30.73
CA SER A 78 -19.28 -21.83 -31.95
C SER A 78 -20.58 -22.64 -31.82
N PRO A 79 -21.30 -22.90 -32.93
CA PRO A 79 -22.75 -23.14 -32.86
C PRO A 79 -23.16 -24.57 -32.52
N ALA A 80 -23.86 -24.74 -31.40
CA ALA A 80 -24.70 -25.90 -31.13
C ALA A 80 -26.09 -25.72 -31.78
N ALA A 81 -26.61 -26.76 -32.45
CA ALA A 81 -27.84 -26.65 -33.24
C ALA A 81 -29.11 -26.68 -32.36
N SER A 82 -29.94 -25.65 -32.47
CA SER A 82 -31.34 -25.66 -32.01
C SER A 82 -32.23 -24.89 -32.97
N THR A 83 -33.45 -25.40 -33.20
CA THR A 83 -34.35 -24.97 -34.28
C THR A 83 -35.13 -23.69 -33.93
N SER A 84 -34.41 -22.59 -33.70
CA SER A 84 -35.05 -21.27 -33.56
C SER A 84 -35.39 -20.67 -34.94
N ASN A 85 -36.60 -20.11 -35.10
CA ASN A 85 -36.97 -19.30 -36.28
C ASN A 85 -36.34 -17.90 -36.21
N ARG A 86 -35.03 -17.83 -35.90
CA ARG A 86 -34.23 -16.61 -35.85
C ARG A 86 -32.96 -16.80 -36.67
N ILE A 87 -32.55 -15.78 -37.41
CA ILE A 87 -31.26 -15.73 -38.11
C ILE A 87 -30.48 -14.48 -37.72
N SER A 88 -29.16 -14.55 -37.82
CA SER A 88 -28.31 -13.36 -37.69
C SER A 88 -28.56 -12.39 -38.83
N TYR A 89 -28.37 -11.09 -38.56
CA TYR A 89 -28.44 -10.05 -39.59
C TYR A 89 -27.48 -10.30 -40.77
N SER A 90 -26.29 -10.83 -40.50
CA SER A 90 -25.32 -11.23 -41.53
C SER A 90 -25.86 -12.30 -42.50
N ARG A 91 -26.57 -13.31 -41.98
CA ARG A 91 -27.17 -14.38 -42.80
C ARG A 91 -28.42 -13.92 -43.54
N PHE A 92 -29.16 -12.97 -42.97
CA PHE A 92 -30.26 -12.30 -43.66
C PHE A 92 -29.77 -11.49 -44.87
N LEU A 93 -28.66 -10.76 -44.74
CA LEU A 93 -28.04 -10.05 -45.87
C LEU A 93 -27.60 -11.01 -46.99
N GLN A 94 -27.07 -12.18 -46.66
CA GLN A 94 -26.73 -13.21 -47.65
C GLN A 94 -27.96 -13.67 -48.43
N TYR A 95 -29.05 -14.06 -47.74
CA TYR A 95 -30.29 -14.46 -48.41
C TYR A 95 -30.95 -13.32 -49.23
N LEU A 96 -30.73 -12.06 -48.84
CA LEU A 96 -31.19 -10.89 -49.60
C LEU A 96 -30.36 -10.69 -50.88
N ASP A 97 -29.04 -10.83 -50.80
CA ASP A 97 -28.15 -10.74 -51.96
C ASP A 97 -28.34 -11.93 -52.92
N GLU A 98 -28.64 -13.13 -52.41
CA GLU A 98 -29.03 -14.33 -53.18
C GLU A 98 -30.43 -14.23 -53.81
N GLY A 99 -31.28 -13.27 -53.38
CA GLY A 99 -32.65 -13.11 -53.89
C GLY A 99 -33.66 -14.12 -53.32
N ALA A 100 -33.34 -14.78 -52.20
CA ALA A 100 -34.22 -15.77 -51.54
C ALA A 100 -35.30 -15.13 -50.63
N VAL A 101 -35.23 -13.83 -50.38
CA VAL A 101 -36.19 -13.06 -49.56
C VAL A 101 -37.30 -12.49 -50.43
N LYS A 102 -38.58 -12.75 -50.09
CA LYS A 102 -39.73 -12.22 -50.83
C LYS A 102 -40.39 -11.00 -50.17
N LYS A 103 -40.56 -11.03 -48.84
CA LYS A 103 -41.22 -9.97 -48.07
C LYS A 103 -40.52 -9.74 -46.74
N VAL A 104 -40.48 -8.48 -46.27
CA VAL A 104 -39.88 -8.08 -44.99
C VAL A 104 -40.81 -7.12 -44.24
N ASP A 105 -41.38 -7.58 -43.12
CA ASP A 105 -42.21 -6.77 -42.24
C ASP A 105 -41.39 -6.22 -41.06
N LEU A 106 -41.40 -4.90 -40.89
CA LEU A 106 -40.59 -4.17 -39.92
C LEU A 106 -41.44 -3.74 -38.71
N PHE A 107 -40.91 -3.98 -37.51
CA PHE A 107 -41.55 -3.72 -36.22
C PHE A 107 -40.59 -3.04 -35.25
N GLU A 108 -41.10 -2.59 -34.09
CA GLU A 108 -40.27 -2.08 -32.98
C GLU A 108 -39.34 -0.92 -33.46
N ASN A 109 -39.91 0.02 -34.22
CA ASN A 109 -39.23 1.11 -34.94
C ASN A 109 -38.01 0.67 -35.79
N GLY A 110 -38.06 -0.56 -36.32
CA GLY A 110 -37.04 -1.11 -37.20
C GLY A 110 -35.85 -1.74 -36.48
N THR A 111 -35.96 -2.01 -35.18
CA THR A 111 -35.01 -2.90 -34.47
C THR A 111 -35.34 -4.38 -34.67
N VAL A 112 -36.53 -4.69 -35.22
CA VAL A 112 -36.98 -6.04 -35.53
C VAL A 112 -37.53 -6.11 -36.95
N ALA A 113 -37.17 -7.19 -37.65
CA ALA A 113 -37.75 -7.58 -38.92
C ALA A 113 -38.31 -9.00 -38.84
N ILE A 114 -39.35 -9.29 -39.63
CA ILE A 114 -39.83 -10.64 -39.93
C ILE A 114 -39.77 -10.81 -41.44
N ALA A 115 -38.90 -11.70 -41.92
CA ALA A 115 -38.74 -11.96 -43.35
C ALA A 115 -39.41 -13.28 -43.76
N GLU A 116 -40.01 -13.28 -44.96
CA GLU A 116 -40.40 -14.48 -45.69
C GLU A 116 -39.27 -14.88 -46.63
N ILE A 117 -38.61 -16.01 -46.32
CA ILE A 117 -37.43 -16.51 -47.03
C ILE A 117 -37.74 -17.89 -47.62
N TYR A 118 -37.38 -18.11 -48.88
CA TYR A 118 -37.52 -19.40 -49.54
C TYR A 118 -36.40 -20.34 -49.10
N ASN A 119 -36.75 -21.46 -48.47
CA ASN A 119 -35.78 -22.45 -48.03
C ASN A 119 -35.67 -23.59 -49.05
N ALA A 120 -34.62 -23.58 -49.85
CA ALA A 120 -34.37 -24.57 -50.90
C ALA A 120 -34.25 -26.02 -50.39
N THR A 121 -33.97 -26.23 -49.10
CA THR A 121 -33.90 -27.57 -48.49
C THR A 121 -35.26 -28.13 -48.07
N LEU A 122 -36.32 -27.31 -48.08
CA LEU A 122 -37.67 -27.66 -47.60
C LEU A 122 -38.80 -27.30 -48.60
N GLU A 123 -38.45 -26.76 -49.77
CA GLU A 123 -39.37 -26.30 -50.85
C GLU A 123 -40.52 -25.39 -50.36
N LYS A 124 -40.28 -24.64 -49.28
CA LYS A 124 -41.31 -23.83 -48.61
C LYS A 124 -40.76 -22.47 -48.17
N MET A 125 -41.67 -21.50 -48.15
CA MET A 125 -41.44 -20.21 -47.50
C MET A 125 -41.44 -20.37 -45.98
N GLN A 126 -40.42 -19.82 -45.33
CA GLN A 126 -40.28 -19.80 -43.87
C GLN A 126 -40.31 -18.34 -43.38
N ARG A 127 -41.13 -18.07 -42.35
CA ARG A 127 -41.12 -16.78 -41.64
C ARG A 127 -40.06 -16.81 -40.54
N VAL A 128 -39.16 -15.83 -40.54
CA VAL A 128 -37.99 -15.79 -39.65
C VAL A 128 -37.88 -14.42 -39.00
N LYS A 129 -37.71 -14.35 -37.66
CA LYS A 129 -37.48 -13.08 -36.94
C LYS A 129 -35.98 -12.74 -36.96
N ILE A 130 -35.64 -11.55 -37.47
CA ILE A 130 -34.28 -10.99 -37.48
C ILE A 130 -34.26 -9.82 -36.51
N GLN A 131 -33.19 -9.71 -35.73
CA GLN A 131 -32.93 -8.53 -34.91
C GLN A 131 -31.96 -7.63 -35.66
N LEU A 132 -32.36 -6.38 -35.89
CA LEU A 132 -31.61 -5.38 -36.65
C LEU A 132 -30.92 -4.40 -35.69
N PRO A 133 -29.71 -3.90 -36.01
CA PRO A 133 -29.04 -2.85 -35.24
C PRO A 133 -29.65 -1.45 -35.50
N GLY A 134 -30.98 -1.36 -35.62
CA GLY A 134 -31.72 -0.24 -36.19
C GLY A 134 -31.90 -0.34 -37.71
N LEU A 135 -32.39 0.73 -38.35
CA LEU A 135 -32.63 0.81 -39.80
C LEU A 135 -31.49 1.54 -40.53
N PRO A 136 -30.44 0.85 -41.00
CA PRO A 136 -29.48 1.44 -41.94
C PRO A 136 -30.18 1.70 -43.29
N GLN A 137 -30.03 2.92 -43.82
CA GLN A 137 -30.65 3.34 -45.08
C GLN A 137 -30.23 2.44 -46.27
N ASP A 138 -29.03 1.88 -46.24
CA ASP A 138 -28.51 1.00 -47.29
C ASP A 138 -29.20 -0.37 -47.34
N LEU A 139 -29.82 -0.83 -46.24
CA LEU A 139 -30.66 -2.02 -46.26
C LEU A 139 -31.98 -1.76 -47.02
N ILE A 140 -32.58 -0.58 -46.83
CA ILE A 140 -33.79 -0.16 -47.56
C ILE A 140 -33.48 -0.03 -49.06
N ARG A 141 -32.30 0.51 -49.41
CA ARG A 141 -31.80 0.53 -50.80
C ARG A 141 -31.65 -0.89 -51.36
N LYS A 142 -30.92 -1.79 -50.69
CA LYS A 142 -30.76 -3.19 -51.12
C LYS A 142 -32.08 -3.92 -51.33
N MET A 143 -33.05 -3.76 -50.42
CA MET A 143 -34.38 -4.37 -50.57
C MET A 143 -35.14 -3.84 -51.80
N LYS A 144 -35.02 -2.53 -52.09
CA LYS A 144 -35.59 -1.92 -53.29
C LYS A 144 -34.90 -2.41 -54.57
N ASP A 145 -33.57 -2.44 -54.61
CA ASP A 145 -32.77 -2.86 -55.77
C ASP A 145 -32.99 -4.36 -56.11
N LYS A 146 -33.46 -5.15 -55.14
CA LYS A 146 -33.83 -6.57 -55.27
C LYS A 146 -35.33 -6.82 -55.47
N ASN A 147 -36.16 -5.77 -55.57
CA ASN A 147 -37.63 -5.85 -55.68
C ASN A 147 -38.29 -6.69 -54.56
N VAL A 148 -37.88 -6.49 -53.30
CA VAL A 148 -38.47 -7.13 -52.12
C VAL A 148 -39.58 -6.26 -51.54
N ASP A 149 -40.76 -6.83 -51.31
CA ASP A 149 -41.87 -6.13 -50.65
C ASP A 149 -41.51 -5.84 -49.18
N PHE A 150 -41.69 -4.61 -48.71
CA PHE A 150 -41.52 -4.29 -47.29
C PHE A 150 -42.59 -3.33 -46.75
N ALA A 151 -42.96 -3.55 -45.49
CA ALA A 151 -43.91 -2.71 -44.75
C ALA A 151 -43.39 -2.44 -43.34
N ALA A 152 -43.81 -1.33 -42.73
CA ALA A 152 -43.44 -0.96 -41.37
C ALA A 152 -44.68 -0.71 -40.52
N TYR A 153 -44.74 -1.35 -39.35
CA TYR A 153 -45.88 -1.29 -38.44
C TYR A 153 -45.51 -0.48 -37.18
N PRO A 154 -46.16 0.66 -36.91
CA PRO A 154 -45.99 1.37 -35.65
C PRO A 154 -46.58 0.56 -34.48
N LEU A 155 -46.02 0.71 -33.28
CA LEU A 155 -46.58 0.12 -32.07
C LEU A 155 -47.78 0.95 -31.59
N GLU A 156 -48.95 0.34 -31.51
CA GLU A 156 -50.08 0.93 -30.78
C GLU A 156 -49.77 0.94 -29.28
N VAL A 157 -49.39 2.11 -28.76
CA VAL A 157 -49.07 2.27 -27.34
C VAL A 157 -50.36 2.20 -26.51
N SER A 158 -50.70 0.99 -26.08
CA SER A 158 -51.73 0.76 -25.08
C SER A 158 -51.32 1.41 -23.76
N TRP A 159 -51.85 2.61 -23.52
CA TRP A 159 -51.72 3.41 -22.31
C TRP A 159 -52.22 2.74 -21.02
N TRP A 160 -53.17 1.79 -21.12
CA TRP A 160 -53.84 1.21 -19.95
C TRP A 160 -52.94 0.31 -19.07
N PRO A 161 -52.16 -0.66 -19.60
CA PRO A 161 -51.23 -1.45 -18.77
C PRO A 161 -50.13 -0.61 -18.11
N ALA A 162 -49.62 0.42 -18.79
CA ALA A 162 -48.56 1.27 -18.26
C ALA A 162 -48.99 2.07 -17.02
N LEU A 163 -50.27 2.49 -16.97
CA LEU A 163 -50.83 3.17 -15.80
C LEU A 163 -50.97 2.22 -14.59
N LEU A 164 -51.33 0.96 -14.83
CA LEU A 164 -51.45 -0.05 -13.77
C LEU A 164 -50.08 -0.42 -13.18
N ASP A 165 -49.03 -0.49 -13.99
CA ASP A 165 -47.67 -0.81 -13.55
C ASP A 165 -47.05 0.35 -12.73
N LEU A 166 -47.36 1.61 -13.09
CA LEU A 166 -47.03 2.78 -12.29
C LEU A 166 -47.72 2.73 -10.91
N LEU A 167 -49.02 2.44 -10.88
CA LEU A 167 -49.80 2.35 -9.63
C LEU A 167 -49.34 1.19 -8.75
N GLY A 168 -49.01 0.03 -9.33
CA GLY A 168 -48.50 -1.13 -8.60
C GLY A 168 -47.18 -0.83 -7.87
N ASN A 169 -46.24 -0.20 -8.56
CA ASN A 169 -44.94 0.18 -7.97
C ASN A 169 -45.07 1.31 -6.93
N LEU A 170 -46.04 2.23 -7.08
CA LEU A 170 -46.27 3.32 -6.12
C LEU A 170 -47.11 2.91 -4.89
N ALA A 171 -47.89 1.82 -4.97
CA ALA A 171 -48.73 1.36 -3.87
C ALA A 171 -47.92 0.98 -2.62
N PHE A 172 -46.80 0.28 -2.77
CA PHE A 172 -45.96 -0.15 -1.64
C PHE A 172 -45.39 1.01 -0.80
N PRO A 173 -44.69 2.03 -1.38
CA PRO A 173 -44.21 3.17 -0.60
C PRO A 173 -45.35 4.02 -0.01
N LEU A 174 -46.51 4.14 -0.68
CA LEU A 174 -47.66 4.87 -0.13
C LEU A 174 -48.30 4.15 1.06
N ILE A 175 -48.44 2.82 1.01
CA ILE A 175 -48.92 1.99 2.14
C ILE A 175 -47.94 2.08 3.31
N LEU A 176 -46.62 2.02 3.04
CA LEU A 176 -45.60 2.17 4.08
C LEU A 176 -45.68 3.55 4.75
N LEU A 177 -45.76 4.63 3.97
CA LEU A 177 -45.88 6.00 4.49
C LEU A 177 -47.18 6.21 5.29
N GLY A 178 -48.32 5.70 4.78
CA GLY A 178 -49.60 5.75 5.49
C GLY A 178 -49.58 4.96 6.81
N SER A 179 -48.96 3.78 6.82
CA SER A 179 -48.80 2.98 8.04
C SER A 179 -47.94 3.67 9.09
N LEU A 180 -46.93 4.43 8.68
CA LEU A 180 -46.05 5.19 9.58
C LEU A 180 -46.80 6.37 10.21
N LEU A 181 -47.57 7.12 9.42
CA LEU A 181 -48.38 8.26 9.86
C LEU A 181 -49.55 7.84 10.78
N LEU A 182 -50.14 6.68 10.56
CA LEU A 182 -51.16 6.12 11.46
C LEU A 182 -50.55 5.63 12.79
N ARG A 183 -49.28 5.19 12.79
CA ARG A 183 -48.60 4.69 14.00
C ARG A 183 -48.23 5.80 14.99
N THR A 184 -48.14 7.05 14.54
CA THR A 184 -47.84 8.22 15.38
C THR A 184 -49.05 8.79 16.14
N SER A 185 -50.26 8.26 15.94
CA SER A 185 -51.51 8.88 16.44
C SER A 185 -52.14 8.21 17.67
N ILE A 186 -51.43 7.31 18.37
CA ILE A 186 -51.98 6.57 19.52
C ILE A 186 -51.05 6.65 20.75
N ASN A 187 -51.52 7.41 21.76
CA ASN A 187 -51.12 7.39 23.17
C ASN A 187 -49.64 7.68 23.55
N ASN A 188 -49.27 8.97 23.68
CA ASN A 188 -48.93 9.57 24.99
C ASN A 188 -48.67 11.10 24.90
N PRO A 189 -48.61 11.85 26.03
CA PRO A 189 -48.98 13.28 26.04
C PRO A 189 -47.85 14.30 25.85
N ALA A 190 -48.26 15.49 25.35
CA ALA A 190 -47.69 16.82 25.58
C ALA A 190 -46.14 16.98 25.57
N GLY A 191 -45.55 17.27 24.40
CA GLY A 191 -44.09 17.45 24.30
C GLY A 191 -43.52 18.14 23.04
N GLY A 192 -44.29 18.94 22.31
CA GLY A 192 -43.80 19.71 21.15
C GLY A 192 -43.52 18.91 19.85
N PRO A 193 -43.28 19.60 18.72
CA PRO A 193 -43.09 18.95 17.42
C PRO A 193 -41.65 18.46 17.23
N ASN A 194 -41.37 17.21 17.60
CA ASN A 194 -40.12 16.54 17.24
C ASN A 194 -40.09 16.22 15.73
N LEU A 195 -39.11 16.76 15.00
CA LEU A 195 -38.76 16.27 13.67
C LEU A 195 -38.25 14.82 13.78
N PRO A 196 -38.65 13.88 12.91
CA PRO A 196 -38.30 12.46 13.01
C PRO A 196 -36.86 12.11 12.59
N PHE A 197 -35.94 13.09 12.58
CA PHE A 197 -34.53 12.90 12.25
C PHE A 197 -33.64 13.40 13.39
N GLY A 198 -33.05 12.47 14.15
CA GLY A 198 -32.05 12.74 15.20
C GLY A 198 -30.67 13.17 14.68
N LEU A 199 -30.62 13.78 13.48
CA LEU A 199 -29.43 14.05 12.67
C LEU A 199 -28.57 15.24 13.18
N GLY A 200 -28.53 15.44 14.50
CA GLY A 200 -27.87 16.60 15.12
C GLY A 200 -27.27 16.32 16.51
N ARG A 201 -27.23 15.06 16.94
CA ARG A 201 -26.51 14.61 18.15
C ARG A 201 -25.86 13.25 17.92
N SER A 202 -24.84 13.20 17.05
CA SER A 202 -23.99 12.01 16.97
C SER A 202 -23.25 11.86 18.31
N LYS A 203 -23.72 10.95 19.17
CA LYS A 203 -22.98 10.53 20.38
C LYS A 203 -21.72 9.77 19.95
N ALA A 204 -20.71 10.50 19.50
CA ALA A 204 -19.38 9.95 19.32
C ALA A 204 -18.93 9.29 20.63
N LYS A 205 -18.34 8.10 20.52
CA LYS A 205 -17.71 7.42 21.66
C LYS A 205 -16.33 8.03 21.87
N PHE A 206 -16.29 9.18 22.52
CA PHE A 206 -15.05 9.75 23.02
C PHE A 206 -14.44 8.75 24.00
N GLU A 207 -13.28 8.21 23.66
CA GLU A 207 -12.52 7.34 24.55
C GLU A 207 -11.81 8.22 25.58
N MET A 208 -12.50 8.39 26.73
CA MET A 208 -11.93 8.98 27.94
C MET A 208 -11.19 7.88 28.69
N GLU A 209 -9.87 7.98 28.75
CA GLU A 209 -9.03 7.18 29.63
C GLU A 209 -8.78 7.98 30.92
N PRO A 210 -9.37 7.61 32.07
CA PRO A 210 -9.14 8.32 33.34
C PRO A 210 -7.76 8.01 33.95
N ASN A 211 -7.08 6.99 33.44
CA ASN A 211 -5.66 6.70 33.66
C ASN A 211 -5.16 5.95 32.42
N THR A 212 -4.12 6.44 31.77
CA THR A 212 -3.55 5.86 30.53
C THR A 212 -2.69 4.62 30.80
N GLY A 213 -2.21 4.44 32.04
CA GLY A 213 -1.30 3.35 32.42
C GLY A 213 0.09 3.42 31.78
N VAL A 214 0.45 4.56 31.18
CA VAL A 214 1.71 4.79 30.45
C VAL A 214 2.39 6.03 31.03
N THR A 215 3.70 5.96 31.23
CA THR A 215 4.52 7.04 31.84
C THR A 215 5.71 7.42 30.95
N PHE A 216 6.50 8.42 31.36
CA PHE A 216 7.76 8.73 30.67
C PHE A 216 8.84 7.63 30.80
N GLU A 217 8.66 6.59 31.64
CA GLU A 217 9.52 5.40 31.68
C GLU A 217 9.23 4.37 30.56
N ASP A 218 8.08 4.51 29.89
CA ASP A 218 7.63 3.64 28.81
C ASP A 218 7.90 4.24 27.42
N VAL A 219 8.29 5.52 27.38
CA VAL A 219 8.77 6.22 26.18
C VAL A 219 10.30 6.32 26.26
N ALA A 220 11.00 6.05 25.16
CA ALA A 220 12.45 6.10 25.08
C ALA A 220 12.93 6.71 23.76
N GLY A 221 14.16 7.23 23.72
CA GLY A 221 14.80 7.72 22.51
C GLY A 221 14.25 9.03 21.93
N VAL A 222 13.53 9.82 22.75
CA VAL A 222 12.99 11.15 22.37
C VAL A 222 13.10 12.12 23.56
N ASP A 223 14.27 12.13 24.20
CA ASP A 223 14.42 12.79 25.52
C ASP A 223 14.43 14.33 25.44
N GLU A 224 14.76 14.91 24.28
CA GLU A 224 14.58 16.36 24.02
C GLU A 224 13.10 16.75 24.08
N ALA A 225 12.23 16.03 23.36
CA ALA A 225 10.78 16.27 23.42
C ALA A 225 10.23 16.02 24.83
N LYS A 226 10.70 14.99 25.55
CA LYS A 226 10.32 14.79 26.97
C LYS A 226 10.64 16.02 27.82
N GLN A 227 11.79 16.66 27.61
CA GLN A 227 12.18 17.86 28.37
C GLN A 227 11.22 19.02 28.11
N ASP A 228 10.87 19.29 26.85
CA ASP A 228 9.82 20.27 26.49
C ASP A 228 8.47 19.94 27.16
N PHE A 229 8.13 18.65 27.26
CA PHE A 229 6.89 18.20 27.90
C PHE A 229 6.91 18.17 29.43
N GLN A 230 8.08 18.28 30.09
CA GLN A 230 8.14 18.43 31.56
C GLN A 230 7.49 19.74 32.02
N GLU A 231 7.65 20.83 31.25
CA GLU A 231 6.94 22.09 31.50
C GLU A 231 5.41 21.85 31.51
N ILE A 232 4.90 21.14 30.51
CA ILE A 232 3.47 20.87 30.30
C ILE A 232 2.89 19.95 31.38
N VAL A 233 3.67 18.97 31.84
CA VAL A 233 3.34 18.17 33.02
C VAL A 233 3.28 19.04 34.28
N GLU A 234 4.22 19.97 34.50
CA GLU A 234 4.19 20.84 35.69
C GLU A 234 3.02 21.84 35.64
N PHE A 235 2.69 22.39 34.46
CA PHE A 235 1.50 23.22 34.24
C PHE A 235 0.21 22.47 34.59
N LEU A 236 0.08 21.19 34.21
CA LEU A 236 -1.09 20.36 34.51
C LEU A 236 -1.17 19.96 35.99
N LYS A 237 -0.03 19.65 36.63
CA LYS A 237 0.04 19.31 38.06
C LYS A 237 -0.16 20.51 38.99
N THR A 238 0.30 21.70 38.60
CA THR A 238 0.35 22.90 39.49
C THR A 238 -0.04 24.21 38.79
N PRO A 239 -1.24 24.32 38.15
CA PRO A 239 -1.61 25.49 37.35
C PRO A 239 -1.65 26.82 38.13
N GLU A 240 -1.84 26.77 39.46
CA GLU A 240 -1.81 27.94 40.34
C GLU A 240 -0.43 28.62 40.37
N LYS A 241 0.65 27.84 40.42
CA LYS A 241 2.05 28.31 40.47
C LYS A 241 2.35 29.26 39.30
N PHE A 242 1.91 28.88 38.11
CA PHE A 242 2.12 29.64 36.87
C PHE A 242 1.13 30.80 36.73
N SER A 243 -0.12 30.59 37.14
CA SER A 243 -1.15 31.64 37.14
C SER A 243 -0.78 32.81 38.05
N ALA A 244 -0.15 32.56 39.21
CA ALA A 244 0.33 33.58 40.14
C ALA A 244 1.42 34.49 39.57
N VAL A 245 2.22 33.99 38.62
CA VAL A 245 3.27 34.76 37.92
C VAL A 245 2.73 35.41 36.63
N GLY A 246 1.46 35.19 36.28
CA GLY A 246 0.84 35.70 35.06
C GLY A 246 1.28 34.96 33.78
N ALA A 247 1.90 33.78 33.92
CA ALA A 247 2.28 32.96 32.78
C ALA A 247 1.05 32.42 32.04
N LYS A 248 1.04 32.56 30.71
CA LYS A 248 -0.01 31.99 29.86
C LYS A 248 0.33 30.54 29.54
N ILE A 249 -0.59 29.63 29.83
CA ILE A 249 -0.47 28.22 29.47
C ILE A 249 -0.58 28.10 27.93
N PRO A 250 0.29 27.35 27.25
CA PRO A 250 0.15 27.10 25.81
C PRO A 250 -1.16 26.37 25.54
N LYS A 251 -1.95 26.86 24.59
CA LYS A 251 -3.29 26.32 24.31
C LYS A 251 -3.20 25.01 23.53
N GLY A 252 -2.19 24.88 22.67
CA GLY A 252 -1.99 23.66 21.92
C GLY A 252 -0.55 23.41 21.48
N VAL A 253 -0.23 22.12 21.38
CA VAL A 253 1.06 21.62 20.92
C VAL A 253 0.87 20.77 19.67
N LEU A 254 1.64 21.02 18.62
CA LEU A 254 1.69 20.16 17.45
C LEU A 254 2.92 19.24 17.53
N LEU A 255 2.68 17.93 17.63
CA LEU A 255 3.68 16.89 17.45
C LEU A 255 3.90 16.65 15.96
N VAL A 256 5.10 16.96 15.47
CA VAL A 256 5.49 16.83 14.06
C VAL A 256 6.53 15.73 13.92
N GLY A 257 6.38 14.81 12.97
CA GLY A 257 7.47 13.88 12.64
C GLY A 257 7.00 12.62 11.91
N PRO A 258 7.91 11.71 11.52
CA PRO A 258 7.57 10.49 10.78
C PRO A 258 6.53 9.59 11.49
N PRO A 259 5.82 8.71 10.75
CA PRO A 259 4.99 7.68 11.38
C PRO A 259 5.84 6.74 12.24
N GLY A 260 5.23 6.11 13.25
CA GLY A 260 5.90 5.14 14.11
C GLY A 260 6.85 5.71 15.18
N THR A 261 7.11 7.02 15.21
CA THR A 261 7.98 7.68 16.22
C THR A 261 7.35 7.85 17.61
N GLY A 262 6.17 7.27 17.85
CA GLY A 262 5.57 7.21 19.18
C GLY A 262 4.79 8.46 19.62
N LYS A 263 4.45 9.40 18.73
CA LYS A 263 3.68 10.62 19.04
C LYS A 263 2.44 10.36 19.93
N THR A 264 1.63 9.37 19.57
CA THR A 264 0.43 8.94 20.33
C THR A 264 0.76 8.37 21.72
N LEU A 265 1.88 7.66 21.84
CA LEU A 265 2.38 7.11 23.11
C LEU A 265 2.91 8.21 24.03
N LEU A 266 3.62 9.20 23.46
CA LEU A 266 4.10 10.38 24.17
C LEU A 266 2.92 11.21 24.71
N ALA A 267 1.85 11.41 23.94
CA ALA A 267 0.62 12.07 24.42
C ALA A 267 -0.03 11.33 25.60
N LYS A 268 -0.12 9.99 25.53
CA LYS A 268 -0.60 9.14 26.65
C LYS A 268 0.32 9.21 27.87
N ALA A 269 1.64 9.29 27.68
CA ALA A 269 2.62 9.41 28.73
C ALA A 269 2.54 10.77 29.47
N ILE A 270 2.33 11.87 28.74
CA ILE A 270 2.13 13.21 29.33
C ILE A 270 0.89 13.21 30.24
N ALA A 271 -0.23 12.64 29.78
CA ALA A 271 -1.45 12.57 30.58
C ALA A 271 -1.33 11.64 31.79
N GLY A 272 -0.67 10.49 31.64
CA GLY A 272 -0.40 9.54 32.74
C GLY A 272 0.55 10.11 33.79
N GLU A 273 1.63 10.76 33.36
CA GLU A 273 2.57 11.45 34.23
C GLU A 273 1.91 12.64 34.96
N ALA A 274 1.07 13.42 34.27
CA ALA A 274 0.31 14.51 34.88
C ALA A 274 -0.85 14.05 35.79
N GLY A 275 -1.32 12.80 35.64
CA GLY A 275 -2.46 12.27 36.38
C GLY A 275 -3.82 12.84 35.96
N VAL A 276 -3.96 13.31 34.71
CA VAL A 276 -5.17 13.97 34.19
C VAL A 276 -5.94 13.09 33.19
N PRO A 277 -7.27 13.27 33.04
CA PRO A 277 -8.06 12.55 32.03
C PRO A 277 -7.54 12.80 30.61
N PHE A 278 -7.39 11.71 29.86
CA PHE A 278 -6.96 11.71 28.47
C PHE A 278 -8.16 11.47 27.54
N PHE A 279 -8.36 12.35 26.56
CA PHE A 279 -9.34 12.18 25.48
C PHE A 279 -8.59 11.92 24.17
N SER A 280 -8.79 10.76 23.53
CA SER A 280 -8.15 10.42 22.25
C SER A 280 -9.14 10.41 21.10
N LEU A 281 -8.78 11.01 19.96
CA LEU A 281 -9.52 10.97 18.69
C LEU A 281 -8.55 10.94 17.49
N SER A 282 -8.94 10.33 16.38
CA SER A 282 -8.30 10.57 15.08
C SER A 282 -8.97 11.75 14.36
N GLY A 283 -8.18 12.58 13.68
CA GLY A 283 -8.63 13.66 12.81
C GLY A 283 -9.56 13.18 11.69
N SER A 284 -9.47 11.89 11.31
CA SER A 284 -10.38 11.26 10.35
C SER A 284 -11.82 11.14 10.86
N GLU A 285 -12.06 11.05 12.18
CA GLU A 285 -13.40 10.95 12.78
C GLU A 285 -14.24 12.23 12.63
N PHE A 286 -13.59 13.34 12.31
CA PHE A 286 -14.24 14.63 12.05
C PHE A 286 -14.58 14.86 10.58
N VAL A 287 -14.24 13.95 9.66
CA VAL A 287 -14.50 14.09 8.22
C VAL A 287 -15.62 13.12 7.81
N GLU A 288 -16.83 13.64 7.55
CA GLU A 288 -17.96 12.82 7.11
C GLU A 288 -18.63 13.35 5.83
N MET A 289 -19.43 12.48 5.19
CA MET A 289 -20.23 12.83 3.99
C MET A 289 -21.37 13.83 4.28
N PHE A 290 -21.60 14.19 5.55
CA PHE A 290 -22.69 15.07 5.99
C PHE A 290 -22.12 16.38 6.54
N VAL A 291 -22.32 17.46 5.78
CA VAL A 291 -21.91 18.82 6.14
C VAL A 291 -22.36 19.18 7.55
N GLY A 292 -21.42 19.65 8.38
CA GLY A 292 -21.67 20.11 9.75
C GLY A 292 -21.61 19.03 10.84
N VAL A 293 -21.53 17.74 10.51
CA VAL A 293 -21.42 16.68 11.53
C VAL A 293 -20.05 16.72 12.22
N GLY A 294 -18.95 16.87 11.46
CA GLY A 294 -17.61 17.07 12.02
C GLY A 294 -17.54 18.27 12.97
N ALA A 295 -18.02 19.44 12.53
CA ALA A 295 -18.13 20.63 13.36
C ALA A 295 -18.97 20.41 14.64
N SER A 296 -20.03 19.59 14.58
CA SER A 296 -20.79 19.25 15.79
C SER A 296 -20.00 18.36 16.76
N ARG A 297 -19.21 17.40 16.26
CA ARG A 297 -18.31 16.56 17.09
C ARG A 297 -17.21 17.37 17.76
N VAL A 298 -16.65 18.35 17.06
CA VAL A 298 -15.67 19.30 17.63
C VAL A 298 -16.28 20.06 18.82
N ARG A 299 -17.50 20.61 18.70
CA ARG A 299 -18.18 21.28 19.84
C ARG A 299 -18.40 20.33 21.01
N ASP A 300 -18.88 19.11 20.74
CA ASP A 300 -19.16 18.11 21.77
C ASP A 300 -17.87 17.63 22.49
N LEU A 301 -16.74 17.55 21.77
CA LEU A 301 -15.41 17.30 22.35
C LEU A 301 -15.01 18.41 23.32
N PHE A 302 -14.98 19.66 22.84
CA PHE A 302 -14.51 20.79 23.65
C PHE A 302 -15.43 21.07 24.84
N ASN A 303 -16.74 20.85 24.72
CA ASN A 303 -17.66 20.92 25.84
C ASN A 303 -17.40 19.84 26.90
N LYS A 304 -17.02 18.62 26.50
CA LYS A 304 -16.64 17.55 27.45
C LYS A 304 -15.28 17.79 28.10
N ALA A 305 -14.29 18.28 27.35
CA ALA A 305 -13.00 18.67 27.91
C ALA A 305 -13.17 19.78 28.97
N LYS A 306 -13.92 20.84 28.65
CA LYS A 306 -14.25 21.92 29.61
C LYS A 306 -14.98 21.42 30.87
N GLN A 307 -15.76 20.34 30.79
CA GLN A 307 -16.45 19.71 31.93
C GLN A 307 -15.54 18.82 32.80
N ASN A 308 -14.36 18.40 32.31
CA ASN A 308 -13.46 17.47 32.99
C ASN A 308 -12.05 18.07 33.20
N SER A 309 -11.97 19.40 33.26
CA SER A 309 -10.72 20.13 33.46
C SER A 309 -10.15 19.92 34.89
N PRO A 310 -8.82 19.81 35.07
CA PRO A 310 -7.78 19.81 34.03
C PRO A 310 -7.73 18.50 33.24
N CYS A 311 -7.56 18.59 31.92
CA CYS A 311 -7.52 17.41 31.04
C CYS A 311 -6.70 17.64 29.77
N LEU A 312 -6.26 16.54 29.14
CA LEU A 312 -5.50 16.56 27.89
C LEU A 312 -6.36 16.00 26.74
N VAL A 313 -6.48 16.78 25.66
CA VAL A 313 -7.19 16.39 24.44
C VAL A 313 -6.15 16.07 23.36
N PHE A 314 -6.15 14.83 22.87
CA PHE A 314 -5.26 14.38 21.80
C PHE A 314 -6.02 14.17 20.48
N ILE A 315 -5.49 14.73 19.40
CA ILE A 315 -6.01 14.58 18.02
C ILE A 315 -4.88 14.05 17.13
N ASP A 316 -4.92 12.76 16.80
CA ASP A 316 -4.00 12.18 15.81
C ASP A 316 -4.39 12.59 14.38
N GLU A 317 -3.48 12.44 13.41
CA GLU A 317 -3.73 12.71 11.98
C GLU A 317 -4.47 14.04 11.70
N ILE A 318 -4.07 15.13 12.36
CA ILE A 318 -4.76 16.44 12.26
C ILE A 318 -4.83 16.97 10.83
N ASP A 319 -3.92 16.56 9.94
CA ASP A 319 -3.93 16.89 8.50
C ASP A 319 -5.14 16.33 7.72
N ALA A 320 -5.93 15.43 8.29
CA ALA A 320 -7.23 15.02 7.73
C ALA A 320 -8.23 16.20 7.63
N VAL A 321 -8.29 17.05 8.66
CA VAL A 321 -9.14 18.26 8.71
C VAL A 321 -8.35 19.55 8.49
N GLY A 322 -7.08 19.57 8.89
CA GLY A 322 -6.24 20.75 8.91
C GLY A 322 -5.59 21.14 7.60
N ARG A 323 -5.92 20.48 6.48
CA ARG A 323 -5.26 20.69 5.18
C ARG A 323 -5.55 22.09 4.61
N LYS A 324 -4.55 22.68 3.94
CA LYS A 324 -4.65 23.96 3.20
C LYS A 324 -5.86 23.97 2.26
N ARG A 325 -6.62 25.07 2.32
CA ARG A 325 -7.82 25.35 1.54
C ARG A 325 -7.52 25.49 0.05
N GLY A 326 -8.51 25.19 -0.80
CA GLY A 326 -8.50 25.59 -2.22
C GLY A 326 -7.74 24.71 -3.22
N THR A 327 -7.09 23.60 -2.82
CA THR A 327 -6.40 22.71 -3.79
C THR A 327 -7.31 21.69 -4.49
N GLY A 328 -8.63 21.77 -4.31
CA GLY A 328 -9.60 20.82 -4.86
C GLY A 328 -10.61 21.50 -5.78
N ILE A 329 -10.57 21.19 -7.08
CA ILE A 329 -11.57 21.64 -8.07
C ILE A 329 -12.78 20.71 -7.98
N GLY A 330 -13.61 20.93 -6.95
CA GLY A 330 -14.83 20.16 -6.68
C GLY A 330 -15.32 20.39 -5.24
N GLY A 331 -16.64 20.45 -5.04
CA GLY A 331 -17.29 20.83 -3.78
C GLY A 331 -17.24 19.79 -2.65
N GLY A 332 -16.04 19.25 -2.36
CA GLY A 332 -15.78 18.35 -1.23
C GLY A 332 -14.99 19.02 -0.08
N ASN A 333 -14.69 20.32 -0.19
CA ASN A 333 -13.91 21.05 0.82
C ASN A 333 -14.79 21.62 1.95
N ASP A 334 -16.03 21.99 1.64
CA ASP A 334 -16.93 22.78 2.50
C ASP A 334 -17.12 22.17 3.90
N GLU A 335 -17.23 20.85 4.00
CA GLU A 335 -17.36 20.12 5.27
C GLU A 335 -16.06 20.21 6.10
N ARG A 336 -14.91 19.95 5.47
CA ARG A 336 -13.60 20.03 6.14
C ARG A 336 -13.28 21.45 6.57
N GLU A 337 -13.56 22.45 5.72
CA GLU A 337 -13.37 23.86 6.06
C GLU A 337 -14.30 24.31 7.19
N GLN A 338 -15.56 23.86 7.22
CA GLN A 338 -16.47 24.14 8.32
C GLN A 338 -15.98 23.50 9.64
N THR A 339 -15.57 22.24 9.59
CA THR A 339 -15.00 21.50 10.72
C THR A 339 -13.71 22.15 11.25
N LEU A 340 -12.81 22.54 10.36
CA LEU A 340 -11.58 23.28 10.67
C LEU A 340 -11.89 24.64 11.30
N ASN A 341 -12.76 25.44 10.69
CA ASN A 341 -13.16 26.74 11.25
C ASN A 341 -13.80 26.59 12.65
N GLN A 342 -14.53 25.51 12.92
CA GLN A 342 -15.07 25.22 14.25
C GLN A 342 -13.98 24.85 15.26
N LEU A 343 -12.97 24.05 14.87
CA LEU A 343 -11.82 23.73 15.72
C LEU A 343 -11.06 25.01 16.12
N LEU A 344 -10.77 25.87 15.14
CA LEU A 344 -10.14 27.17 15.37
C LEU A 344 -10.99 28.05 16.33
N THR A 345 -12.31 28.04 16.16
CA THR A 345 -13.25 28.78 17.03
C THR A 345 -13.21 28.30 18.48
N GLU A 346 -13.16 26.98 18.72
CA GLU A 346 -13.08 26.43 20.09
C GLU A 346 -11.73 26.71 20.75
N MET A 347 -10.62 26.63 20.00
CA MET A 347 -9.28 26.94 20.51
C MET A 347 -9.13 28.43 20.86
N ASP A 348 -9.59 29.33 19.99
CA ASP A 348 -9.63 30.77 20.27
C ASP A 348 -10.54 31.05 21.48
N GLY A 349 -11.70 30.39 21.54
CA GLY A 349 -12.74 30.55 22.56
C GLY A 349 -12.38 30.13 23.99
N PHE A 350 -11.23 29.51 24.23
CA PHE A 350 -10.70 29.37 25.59
C PHE A 350 -10.28 30.75 26.16
N THR A 351 -11.11 31.31 27.03
CA THR A 351 -10.82 32.55 27.77
C THR A 351 -10.36 32.24 29.21
N GLY A 352 -9.13 32.65 29.54
CA GLY A 352 -8.49 32.35 30.83
C GLY A 352 -7.80 30.98 30.89
N ASN A 353 -7.16 30.68 32.03
CA ASN A 353 -6.50 29.38 32.27
C ASN A 353 -7.55 28.30 32.57
N THR A 354 -8.23 27.81 31.53
CA THR A 354 -9.31 26.80 31.64
C THR A 354 -8.82 25.37 31.86
N GLY A 355 -7.51 25.13 32.03
CA GLY A 355 -6.93 23.81 32.37
C GLY A 355 -7.01 22.73 31.29
N VAL A 356 -7.42 23.07 30.06
CA VAL A 356 -7.49 22.15 28.92
C VAL A 356 -6.32 22.43 27.98
N ILE A 357 -5.54 21.40 27.63
CA ILE A 357 -4.44 21.48 26.67
C ILE A 357 -4.74 20.55 25.48
N VAL A 358 -4.57 21.06 24.25
CA VAL A 358 -4.80 20.31 23.01
C VAL A 358 -3.48 19.88 22.39
N ILE A 359 -3.18 18.58 22.37
CA ILE A 359 -2.06 18.03 21.60
C ILE A 359 -2.59 17.49 20.28
N ALA A 360 -2.04 17.94 19.16
CA ALA A 360 -2.31 17.35 17.85
C ALA A 360 -1.07 16.64 17.32
N ALA A 361 -1.24 15.58 16.53
CA ALA A 361 -0.14 14.93 15.84
C ALA A 361 -0.33 14.95 14.32
N THR A 362 0.76 15.14 13.59
CA THR A 362 0.79 15.01 12.13
C THR A 362 2.05 14.29 11.65
N ASN A 363 1.94 13.61 10.51
CA ASN A 363 3.08 13.13 9.74
C ASN A 363 3.48 14.11 8.62
N ARG A 364 2.72 15.21 8.45
CA ARG A 364 2.73 16.07 7.27
C ARG A 364 2.48 17.56 7.60
N PRO A 365 3.43 18.26 8.25
CA PRO A 365 3.28 19.67 8.59
C PRO A 365 3.13 20.58 7.36
N GLU A 366 3.66 20.17 6.20
CA GLU A 366 3.76 20.98 4.99
C GLU A 366 2.40 21.26 4.33
N ILE A 367 1.39 20.40 4.56
CA ILE A 367 0.04 20.55 4.01
C ILE A 367 -0.94 21.25 4.95
N LEU A 368 -0.56 21.61 6.18
CA LEU A 368 -1.45 22.23 7.17
C LEU A 368 -1.76 23.71 6.85
N ASP A 369 -3.00 24.13 7.10
CA ASP A 369 -3.44 25.53 7.05
C ASP A 369 -2.64 26.35 8.08
N SER A 370 -1.98 27.42 7.63
CA SER A 370 -1.20 28.31 8.50
C SER A 370 -2.05 29.05 9.53
N ALA A 371 -3.39 28.97 9.44
CA ALA A 371 -4.30 29.37 10.49
C ALA A 371 -4.16 28.54 11.78
N LEU A 372 -3.78 27.25 11.69
CA LEU A 372 -3.60 26.37 12.85
C LEU A 372 -2.34 26.73 13.66
N LEU A 373 -1.27 27.13 12.96
CA LEU A 373 0.06 27.41 13.52
C LEU A 373 0.20 28.84 14.07
N ARG A 374 -0.91 29.55 14.31
CA ARG A 374 -0.88 30.93 14.84
C ARG A 374 -0.81 30.92 16.38
N PRO A 375 -0.13 31.89 17.01
CA PRO A 375 -0.12 32.03 18.46
C PRO A 375 -1.53 32.04 19.06
N GLY A 376 -1.73 31.26 20.12
CA GLY A 376 -3.04 31.00 20.74
C GLY A 376 -3.82 29.81 20.17
N ARG A 377 -3.24 29.05 19.23
CA ARG A 377 -3.82 27.79 18.70
C ARG A 377 -2.84 26.64 18.91
N PHE A 378 -2.08 26.22 17.90
CA PHE A 378 -0.91 25.36 18.09
C PHE A 378 0.34 26.25 18.19
N ASP A 379 0.53 26.83 19.37
CA ASP A 379 1.55 27.83 19.66
C ASP A 379 2.92 27.24 20.06
N ARG A 380 2.95 25.98 20.49
CA ARG A 380 4.17 25.15 20.53
C ARG A 380 4.16 24.14 19.39
N GLN A 381 5.31 23.90 18.78
CA GLN A 381 5.55 22.79 17.85
C GLN A 381 6.74 22.01 18.37
N VAL A 382 6.61 20.68 18.48
CA VAL A 382 7.67 19.79 19.00
C VAL A 382 7.90 18.70 17.97
N THR A 383 9.14 18.60 17.48
CA THR A 383 9.51 17.58 16.50
C THR A 383 9.82 16.26 17.21
N VAL A 384 9.33 15.16 16.66
CA VAL A 384 9.52 13.78 17.15
C VAL A 384 10.11 12.96 16.00
N GLU A 385 11.42 13.08 15.83
CA GLU A 385 12.19 12.50 14.74
C GLU A 385 12.40 10.98 14.90
N LEU A 386 13.18 10.38 13.98
CA LEU A 386 13.61 8.98 14.11
C LEU A 386 14.70 8.87 15.20
N PRO A 387 14.67 7.82 16.03
CA PRO A 387 15.63 7.65 17.12
C PRO A 387 17.07 7.37 16.65
N ASP A 388 18.05 8.02 17.27
CA ASP A 388 19.50 7.78 17.15
C ASP A 388 19.90 6.38 17.62
N ILE A 389 21.17 5.97 17.40
CA ILE A 389 21.70 4.66 17.85
C ILE A 389 21.38 4.40 19.34
N LYS A 390 21.58 5.40 20.22
CA LYS A 390 21.25 5.29 21.66
C LYS A 390 19.74 5.18 21.89
N GLY A 391 18.95 6.05 21.26
CA GLY A 391 17.50 6.03 21.38
C GLY A 391 16.89 4.69 20.93
N ARG A 392 17.43 4.09 19.86
CA ARG A 392 17.06 2.73 19.41
C ARG A 392 17.43 1.67 20.44
N GLU A 393 18.60 1.76 21.07
CA GLU A 393 18.99 0.86 22.16
C GLU A 393 18.03 0.95 23.35
N ASP A 394 17.61 2.15 23.75
CA ASP A 394 16.69 2.36 24.88
C ASP A 394 15.24 1.96 24.56
N ILE A 395 14.76 2.20 23.34
CA ILE A 395 13.48 1.65 22.84
C ILE A 395 13.53 0.12 22.84
N LEU A 396 14.64 -0.48 22.39
CA LEU A 396 14.84 -1.93 22.46
C LEU A 396 14.85 -2.44 23.90
N LYS A 397 15.43 -1.72 24.88
CA LYS A 397 15.35 -2.08 26.31
C LYS A 397 13.90 -2.11 26.79
N VAL A 398 13.10 -1.09 26.49
CA VAL A 398 11.67 -1.04 26.86
C VAL A 398 10.91 -2.24 26.29
N HIS A 399 11.03 -2.51 24.98
CA HIS A 399 10.34 -3.64 24.35
C HIS A 399 10.93 -5.02 24.70
N SER A 400 12.13 -5.07 25.30
CA SER A 400 12.75 -6.28 25.84
C SER A 400 12.29 -6.64 27.26
N LYS A 401 11.78 -5.68 28.06
CA LYS A 401 11.38 -5.91 29.48
C LYS A 401 10.55 -7.20 29.69
N ASN A 402 9.64 -7.50 28.76
CA ASN A 402 8.72 -8.64 28.82
C ASN A 402 9.12 -9.85 27.94
N LYS A 403 10.38 -9.95 27.49
CA LYS A 403 10.84 -10.96 26.53
C LYS A 403 12.06 -11.74 27.04
N LYS A 404 12.07 -13.06 26.83
CA LYS A 404 13.21 -13.94 27.16
C LYS A 404 14.26 -13.86 26.06
N LEU A 405 15.23 -12.96 26.20
CA LEU A 405 16.44 -12.94 25.37
C LEU A 405 17.46 -13.99 25.83
N ASP A 406 18.36 -14.41 24.94
CA ASP A 406 19.56 -15.13 25.35
C ASP A 406 20.74 -14.20 25.70
N LYS A 407 21.72 -14.74 26.43
CA LYS A 407 22.85 -13.97 26.97
C LYS A 407 23.72 -13.32 25.90
N ASP A 408 23.77 -13.91 24.72
CA ASP A 408 24.59 -13.47 23.59
C ASP A 408 23.94 -12.31 22.80
N VAL A 409 22.71 -11.91 23.16
CA VAL A 409 21.96 -10.84 22.49
C VAL A 409 22.36 -9.47 23.04
N SER A 410 23.20 -8.74 22.32
CA SER A 410 23.49 -7.33 22.61
C SER A 410 22.51 -6.38 21.91
N LEU A 411 21.80 -5.57 22.68
CA LEU A 411 20.85 -4.57 22.16
C LEU A 411 21.55 -3.42 21.42
N SER A 412 22.78 -3.04 21.82
CA SER A 412 23.54 -1.97 21.15
C SER A 412 23.94 -2.38 19.73
N VAL A 413 24.34 -3.64 19.55
CA VAL A 413 24.62 -4.21 18.22
C VAL A 413 23.36 -4.23 17.36
N ILE A 414 22.19 -4.56 17.93
CA ILE A 414 20.93 -4.50 17.17
C ILE A 414 20.61 -3.06 16.77
N ALA A 415 20.76 -2.08 17.68
CA ALA A 415 20.48 -0.67 17.40
C ALA A 415 21.36 -0.08 16.28
N MET A 416 22.62 -0.50 16.18
CA MET A 416 23.52 -0.17 15.05
C MET A 416 23.06 -0.82 13.73
N ARG A 417 22.51 -2.04 13.80
CA ARG A 417 22.05 -2.82 12.63
C ARG A 417 20.64 -2.46 12.14
N THR A 418 19.93 -1.57 12.83
CA THR A 418 18.59 -1.07 12.47
C THR A 418 18.58 0.44 12.21
N PRO A 419 19.41 0.99 11.30
CA PRO A 419 19.41 2.43 11.00
C PRO A 419 18.07 2.86 10.39
N GLY A 420 17.57 4.03 10.78
CA GLY A 420 16.30 4.58 10.26
C GLY A 420 15.02 3.90 10.74
N PHE A 421 15.08 2.86 11.58
CA PHE A 421 13.89 2.23 12.16
C PHE A 421 13.19 3.19 13.14
N SER A 422 11.87 3.31 13.03
CA SER A 422 11.06 4.03 14.01
C SER A 422 10.87 3.20 15.29
N GLY A 423 10.35 3.81 16.36
CA GLY A 423 10.03 3.09 17.60
C GLY A 423 9.04 1.94 17.37
N ALA A 424 8.05 2.14 16.49
CA ALA A 424 7.11 1.09 16.08
C ALA A 424 7.79 -0.06 15.32
N ASP A 425 8.80 0.22 14.49
CA ASP A 425 9.54 -0.82 13.76
C ASP A 425 10.39 -1.66 14.71
N LEU A 426 10.98 -1.05 15.74
CA LEU A 426 11.71 -1.77 16.80
C LEU A 426 10.78 -2.59 17.70
N ALA A 427 9.60 -2.06 18.03
CA ALA A 427 8.56 -2.81 18.73
C ALA A 427 8.12 -4.04 17.92
N ASN A 428 7.90 -3.85 16.61
CA ASN A 428 7.54 -4.92 15.68
C ASN A 428 8.67 -5.95 15.51
N LEU A 429 9.93 -5.50 15.37
CA LEU A 429 11.12 -6.36 15.30
C LEU A 429 11.21 -7.31 16.50
N MET A 430 11.07 -6.76 17.71
CA MET A 430 11.12 -7.55 18.94
C MET A 430 9.87 -8.44 19.12
N ASN A 431 8.76 -8.12 18.45
CA ASN A 431 7.58 -8.98 18.41
C ASN A 431 7.75 -10.16 17.43
N GLU A 432 8.17 -9.87 16.21
CA GLU A 432 8.51 -10.85 15.17
C GLU A 432 9.57 -11.84 15.64
N ALA A 433 10.64 -11.37 16.31
CA ALA A 433 11.69 -12.26 16.83
C ALA A 433 11.15 -13.23 17.90
N ALA A 434 10.18 -12.79 18.71
CA ALA A 434 9.48 -13.63 19.69
C ALA A 434 8.55 -14.66 19.01
N ILE A 435 7.83 -14.26 17.96
CA ILE A 435 6.97 -15.14 17.15
C ILE A 435 7.82 -16.20 16.44
N LEU A 436 8.98 -15.83 15.89
CA LEU A 436 9.93 -16.76 15.28
C LEU A 436 10.53 -17.75 16.30
N ALA A 437 10.88 -17.28 17.50
CA ALA A 437 11.37 -18.15 18.58
C ALA A 437 10.30 -19.19 18.98
N GLY A 438 9.06 -18.75 19.23
CA GLY A 438 7.94 -19.62 19.55
C GLY A 438 7.61 -20.62 18.44
N ARG A 439 7.59 -20.16 17.18
CA ARG A 439 7.40 -21.03 16.00
C ARG A 439 8.53 -22.06 15.81
N ARG A 440 9.75 -21.75 16.26
CA ARG A 440 10.90 -22.66 16.29
C ARG A 440 10.96 -23.53 17.56
N GLY A 441 9.99 -23.43 18.47
CA GLY A 441 9.96 -24.19 19.72
C GLY A 441 11.03 -23.79 20.73
N LYS A 442 11.54 -22.56 20.68
CA LYS A 442 12.58 -22.05 21.58
C LYS A 442 11.99 -21.31 22.79
N ASP A 443 12.53 -21.58 23.98
CA ASP A 443 12.22 -20.85 25.22
C ASP A 443 12.79 -19.41 25.27
N LYS A 444 13.72 -19.09 24.35
CA LYS A 444 14.41 -17.80 24.27
C LYS A 444 14.57 -17.34 22.82
N ILE A 445 14.66 -16.02 22.65
CA ILE A 445 15.01 -15.35 21.41
C ILE A 445 16.54 -15.29 21.31
N THR A 446 17.11 -15.87 20.25
CA THR A 446 18.55 -15.77 19.95
C THR A 446 18.78 -14.78 18.81
N LEU A 447 20.04 -14.37 18.58
CA LEU A 447 20.40 -13.50 17.44
C LEU A 447 19.85 -14.04 16.11
N LYS A 448 19.82 -15.36 15.89
CA LYS A 448 19.28 -16.00 14.67
C LYS A 448 17.76 -15.85 14.47
N GLU A 449 17.01 -15.40 15.48
CA GLU A 449 15.62 -14.96 15.31
C GLU A 449 15.55 -13.46 15.00
N ILE A 450 16.35 -12.64 15.70
CA ILE A 450 16.34 -11.18 15.53
C ILE A 450 16.84 -10.80 14.13
N ASP A 451 17.96 -11.36 13.67
CA ASP A 451 18.48 -11.19 12.32
C ASP A 451 17.45 -11.54 11.24
N HIS A 452 16.71 -12.64 11.46
CA HIS A 452 15.67 -13.10 10.55
C HIS A 452 14.47 -12.15 10.50
N SER A 453 14.17 -11.49 11.62
CA SER A 453 13.16 -10.42 11.72
C SER A 453 13.63 -9.09 11.14
N ILE A 454 14.91 -8.70 11.27
CA ILE A 454 15.48 -7.52 10.56
C ILE A 454 15.35 -7.76 9.06
N ASP A 455 15.85 -8.89 8.56
CA ASP A 455 15.75 -9.26 7.15
C ASP A 455 14.30 -9.29 6.66
N ARG A 456 13.36 -9.76 7.51
CA ARG A 456 11.92 -9.83 7.17
C ARG A 456 11.27 -8.44 7.11
N ILE A 457 11.67 -7.51 7.97
CA ILE A 457 11.10 -6.15 7.99
C ILE A 457 11.63 -5.32 6.82
N VAL A 458 12.93 -5.40 6.52
CA VAL A 458 13.55 -4.53 5.49
C VAL A 458 13.40 -5.11 4.07
N ALA A 459 13.64 -6.41 3.88
CA ALA A 459 13.58 -7.04 2.56
C ALA A 459 12.31 -7.89 2.32
N GLY A 460 11.44 -8.02 3.31
CA GLY A 460 10.20 -8.80 3.22
C GLY A 460 10.38 -10.30 3.45
N MET A 461 9.32 -11.05 3.13
CA MET A 461 9.28 -12.50 3.33
C MET A 461 10.29 -13.24 2.42
N GLU A 462 10.82 -14.35 2.94
CA GLU A 462 11.67 -15.26 2.18
C GLU A 462 10.90 -15.87 1.01
N GLY A 463 11.51 -15.82 -0.17
CA GLY A 463 11.00 -16.44 -1.38
C GLY A 463 11.32 -17.93 -1.45
N THR A 464 10.89 -18.57 -2.53
CA THR A 464 11.32 -19.93 -2.87
C THR A 464 12.83 -19.96 -3.09
N LYS A 465 13.56 -20.85 -2.40
CA LYS A 465 15.00 -21.04 -2.62
C LYS A 465 15.34 -21.19 -4.10
N MET A 466 16.44 -20.57 -4.53
CA MET A 466 16.96 -20.74 -5.88
C MET A 466 17.47 -22.17 -6.08
N THR A 467 17.13 -22.78 -7.21
CA THR A 467 17.72 -24.06 -7.63
C THR A 467 19.17 -23.85 -8.07
N ASP A 468 20.06 -24.77 -7.72
CA ASP A 468 21.46 -24.72 -8.11
C ASP A 468 21.61 -24.78 -9.65
N GLY A 469 22.53 -23.98 -10.19
CA GLY A 469 22.72 -23.79 -11.64
C GLY A 469 23.09 -22.36 -12.02
N ARG A 470 23.14 -22.06 -13.32
CA ARG A 470 23.64 -20.79 -13.89
C ARG A 470 23.03 -19.54 -13.23
N SER A 471 21.73 -19.56 -12.90
CA SER A 471 21.07 -18.42 -12.27
C SER A 471 21.51 -18.17 -10.81
N LYS A 472 21.82 -19.22 -10.03
CA LYS A 472 22.36 -19.08 -8.66
C LYS A 472 23.81 -18.56 -8.71
N ILE A 473 24.59 -19.08 -9.65
CA ILE A 473 25.97 -18.63 -9.92
C ILE A 473 25.99 -17.15 -10.32
N LEU A 474 25.16 -16.73 -11.27
CA LEU A 474 25.12 -15.33 -11.72
C LEU A 474 24.76 -14.37 -10.58
N VAL A 475 23.76 -14.70 -9.76
CA VAL A 475 23.43 -13.89 -8.57
C VAL A 475 24.58 -13.88 -7.56
N ALA A 476 25.31 -14.98 -7.36
CA ALA A 476 26.47 -14.99 -6.48
C ALA A 476 27.59 -14.04 -6.94
N TYR A 477 27.91 -14.02 -8.24
CA TYR A 477 28.85 -13.04 -8.80
C TYR A 477 28.33 -11.60 -8.68
N HIS A 478 27.02 -11.38 -8.82
CA HIS A 478 26.38 -10.07 -8.66
C HIS A 478 26.54 -9.54 -7.22
N GLU A 479 26.16 -10.34 -6.21
CA GLU A 479 26.25 -9.96 -4.79
C GLU A 479 27.71 -9.79 -4.32
N ILE A 480 28.61 -10.70 -4.68
CA ILE A 480 30.05 -10.55 -4.39
C ILE A 480 30.62 -9.32 -5.11
N GLY A 481 30.13 -8.98 -6.31
CA GLY A 481 30.48 -7.75 -7.02
C GLY A 481 30.19 -6.49 -6.20
N HIS A 482 29.00 -6.38 -5.62
CA HIS A 482 28.67 -5.28 -4.70
C HIS A 482 29.59 -5.27 -3.46
N ALA A 483 29.75 -6.42 -2.81
CA ALA A 483 30.52 -6.53 -1.58
C ALA A 483 32.02 -6.19 -1.76
N VAL A 484 32.62 -6.61 -2.88
CA VAL A 484 34.03 -6.33 -3.21
C VAL A 484 34.22 -4.87 -3.64
N CYS A 485 33.41 -4.34 -4.56
CA CYS A 485 33.52 -2.94 -4.97
C CYS A 485 33.29 -1.97 -3.79
N ALA A 486 32.34 -2.27 -2.90
CA ALA A 486 32.15 -1.53 -1.66
C ALA A 486 33.39 -1.59 -0.76
N THR A 487 33.90 -2.79 -0.45
CA THR A 487 35.00 -2.97 0.52
C THR A 487 36.34 -2.40 0.03
N LEU A 488 36.56 -2.36 -1.29
CA LEU A 488 37.77 -1.80 -1.90
C LEU A 488 37.69 -0.29 -2.18
N THR A 489 36.51 0.34 -2.05
CA THR A 489 36.35 1.78 -2.28
C THR A 489 36.43 2.55 -0.95
N PRO A 490 37.42 3.45 -0.75
CA PRO A 490 37.56 4.20 0.49
C PRO A 490 36.32 5.03 0.83
N GLY A 491 35.86 4.92 2.08
CA GLY A 491 34.70 5.66 2.59
C GLY A 491 33.33 5.02 2.34
N HIS A 492 33.26 3.79 1.79
CA HIS A 492 32.02 3.00 1.81
C HIS A 492 31.70 2.51 3.23
N ASP A 493 30.42 2.29 3.51
CA ASP A 493 29.94 1.59 4.72
C ASP A 493 30.32 0.09 4.66
N PRO A 494 30.91 -0.53 5.70
CA PRO A 494 31.41 -1.92 5.65
C PRO A 494 30.34 -2.97 5.42
N VAL A 495 30.69 -4.04 4.69
CA VAL A 495 29.84 -5.21 4.44
C VAL A 495 29.48 -5.91 5.75
N GLN A 496 28.19 -6.09 6.00
CA GLN A 496 27.62 -6.83 7.12
C GLN A 496 27.42 -8.32 6.79
N LYS A 497 26.85 -8.60 5.62
CA LYS A 497 26.37 -9.93 5.21
C LYS A 497 26.09 -9.95 3.70
N VAL A 498 26.44 -11.05 3.05
CA VAL A 498 26.08 -11.35 1.65
C VAL A 498 25.22 -12.61 1.64
N THR A 499 24.10 -12.65 0.91
CA THR A 499 23.19 -13.82 0.92
C THR A 499 22.54 -14.10 -0.43
N LEU A 500 22.35 -15.40 -0.72
CA LEU A 500 21.62 -15.93 -1.88
C LEU A 500 20.19 -16.37 -1.52
N VAL A 501 19.72 -16.03 -0.32
CA VAL A 501 18.35 -16.33 0.11
C VAL A 501 17.42 -15.22 -0.41
N PRO A 502 16.55 -15.49 -1.40
CA PRO A 502 15.71 -14.47 -2.00
C PRO A 502 14.69 -13.93 -1.00
N ARG A 503 14.41 -12.62 -1.04
CA ARG A 503 13.45 -11.94 -0.14
C ARG A 503 12.69 -10.87 -0.88
N GLY A 504 11.36 -10.85 -0.70
CA GLY A 504 10.48 -9.89 -1.37
C GLY A 504 10.56 -10.00 -2.90
N GLN A 505 11.22 -9.02 -3.52
CA GLN A 505 11.51 -9.00 -4.96
C GLN A 505 12.98 -9.29 -5.30
N ALA A 506 13.88 -9.25 -4.31
CA ALA A 506 15.32 -9.46 -4.49
C ALA A 506 15.70 -10.95 -4.54
N ARG A 507 16.73 -11.29 -5.33
CA ARG A 507 17.18 -12.67 -5.54
C ARG A 507 18.39 -13.04 -4.69
N GLY A 508 19.37 -12.15 -4.61
CA GLY A 508 20.36 -12.08 -3.54
C GLY A 508 20.22 -10.75 -2.81
N LEU A 509 20.99 -10.56 -1.73
CA LEU A 509 21.10 -9.30 -1.00
C LEU A 509 22.50 -9.13 -0.37
N THR A 510 23.04 -7.93 -0.50
CA THR A 510 24.27 -7.47 0.16
C THR A 510 23.93 -6.36 1.15
N TRP A 511 24.29 -6.57 2.42
CA TRP A 511 24.01 -5.65 3.53
C TRP A 511 25.25 -4.90 3.98
N PHE A 512 25.09 -3.65 4.41
CA PHE A 512 26.16 -2.79 4.92
C PHE A 512 25.80 -2.22 6.30
N ILE A 513 26.78 -1.97 7.17
CA ILE A 513 26.59 -1.29 8.46
C ILE A 513 27.06 0.16 8.32
N PRO A 514 26.23 1.18 8.62
CA PRO A 514 26.72 2.55 8.73
C PRO A 514 27.60 2.74 9.97
N ASP A 515 28.85 3.19 9.77
CA ASP A 515 29.81 3.41 10.86
C ASP A 515 29.55 4.67 11.72
N GLU A 516 28.85 5.66 11.15
CA GLU A 516 28.62 6.99 11.75
C GLU A 516 27.17 7.45 11.49
N ASP A 517 26.65 8.33 12.35
CA ASP A 517 25.29 8.87 12.22
C ASP A 517 25.10 9.63 10.91
N SER A 518 24.02 9.33 10.18
CA SER A 518 23.87 9.65 8.76
C SER A 518 23.49 11.11 8.44
N SER A 519 23.67 12.04 9.38
CA SER A 519 23.29 13.45 9.23
C SER A 519 24.22 14.23 8.30
N LEU A 520 25.51 13.87 8.24
CA LEU A 520 26.52 14.51 7.40
C LEU A 520 27.20 13.46 6.50
N VAL A 521 26.88 13.46 5.20
CA VAL A 521 27.45 12.49 4.24
C VAL A 521 28.36 13.22 3.26
N SER A 522 29.65 12.84 3.24
CA SER A 522 30.65 13.46 2.36
C SER A 522 30.45 13.09 0.89
N LYS A 523 30.95 13.93 -0.02
CA LYS A 523 30.98 13.65 -1.47
C LYS A 523 31.62 12.29 -1.78
N ASN A 524 32.70 11.95 -1.09
CA ASN A 524 33.41 10.68 -1.27
C ASN A 524 32.56 9.49 -0.81
N LYS A 525 31.81 9.61 0.30
CA LYS A 525 30.90 8.55 0.78
C LYS A 525 29.70 8.34 -0.14
N LEU A 526 29.16 9.41 -0.74
CA LEU A 526 28.12 9.29 -1.78
C LEU A 526 28.67 8.66 -3.06
N PHE A 527 29.87 9.05 -3.50
CA PHE A 527 30.53 8.46 -4.67
C PHE A 527 30.87 6.98 -4.45
N ALA A 528 31.38 6.62 -3.27
CA ALA A 528 31.65 5.23 -2.90
C ALA A 528 30.39 4.37 -3.01
N ARG A 529 29.24 4.84 -2.48
CA ARG A 529 27.95 4.14 -2.60
C ARG A 529 27.51 3.94 -4.06
N ILE A 530 27.88 4.84 -4.98
CA ILE A 530 27.64 4.65 -6.43
C ILE A 530 28.56 3.53 -6.98
N VAL A 531 29.84 3.50 -6.62
CA VAL A 531 30.77 2.41 -7.02
C VAL A 531 30.32 1.05 -6.48
N GLY A 532 29.90 0.99 -5.21
CA GLY A 532 29.35 -0.21 -4.59
C GLY A 532 28.05 -0.69 -5.25
N GLY A 533 27.11 0.23 -5.53
CA GLY A 533 25.88 -0.06 -6.27
C GLY A 533 26.11 -0.50 -7.72
N LEU A 534 27.21 -0.06 -8.34
CA LEU A 534 27.61 -0.53 -9.68
C LEU A 534 28.32 -1.90 -9.66
N GLY A 535 28.71 -2.41 -8.49
CA GLY A 535 29.50 -3.63 -8.34
C GLY A 535 28.88 -4.87 -8.97
N GLY A 536 27.60 -5.15 -8.74
CA GLY A 536 26.92 -6.32 -9.34
C GLY A 536 26.80 -6.25 -10.86
N ARG A 537 26.52 -5.07 -11.41
CA ARG A 537 26.52 -4.84 -12.87
C ARG A 537 27.92 -4.99 -13.48
N ALA A 538 28.94 -4.43 -12.82
CA ALA A 538 30.34 -4.54 -13.25
C ALA A 538 30.83 -5.99 -13.21
N ALA A 539 30.38 -6.78 -12.23
CA ALA A 539 30.66 -8.21 -12.15
C ALA A 539 30.04 -8.97 -13.33
N GLU A 540 28.77 -8.71 -13.66
CA GLU A 540 28.13 -9.34 -14.83
C GLU A 540 28.90 -9.08 -16.14
N GLU A 541 29.23 -7.81 -16.44
CA GLU A 541 29.95 -7.43 -17.66
C GLU A 541 31.35 -8.08 -17.73
N VAL A 542 32.12 -8.05 -16.64
CA VAL A 542 33.51 -8.51 -16.62
C VAL A 542 33.64 -10.04 -16.57
N ILE A 543 32.69 -10.75 -15.96
CA ILE A 543 32.75 -12.21 -15.79
C ILE A 543 32.02 -12.97 -16.89
N PHE A 544 30.87 -12.48 -17.36
CA PHE A 544 30.03 -13.17 -18.36
C PHE A 544 29.97 -12.46 -19.73
N GLY A 545 30.41 -11.19 -19.81
CA GLY A 545 30.40 -10.39 -21.05
C GLY A 545 29.11 -9.61 -21.27
N GLU A 546 29.16 -8.61 -22.16
CA GLU A 546 28.06 -7.67 -22.44
C GLU A 546 26.73 -8.36 -22.79
N THR A 547 26.78 -9.53 -23.45
CA THR A 547 25.60 -10.30 -23.88
C THR A 547 24.85 -10.98 -22.73
N GLU A 548 25.44 -11.08 -21.54
CA GLU A 548 24.89 -11.76 -20.36
C GLU A 548 24.52 -10.77 -19.24
N ILE A 549 24.63 -9.47 -19.49
CA ILE A 549 24.17 -8.40 -18.59
C ILE A 549 22.66 -8.55 -18.35
N THR A 550 22.24 -8.62 -17.08
CA THR A 550 20.86 -8.99 -16.72
C THR A 550 19.96 -7.80 -16.37
N THR A 551 18.66 -8.05 -16.29
CA THR A 551 17.69 -7.13 -15.69
C THR A 551 17.79 -7.03 -14.16
N GLY A 552 18.68 -7.78 -13.51
CA GLY A 552 18.87 -7.80 -12.05
C GLY A 552 19.21 -6.42 -11.47
N ALA A 553 20.25 -5.77 -11.99
CA ALA A 553 20.74 -4.48 -11.48
C ALA A 553 19.78 -3.28 -11.71
N ALA A 554 18.52 -3.51 -12.10
CA ALA A 554 17.57 -2.44 -12.40
C ALA A 554 17.21 -1.60 -11.16
N GLY A 555 17.25 -2.19 -9.95
CA GLY A 555 17.07 -1.47 -8.70
C GLY A 555 18.26 -0.58 -8.37
N ASP A 556 19.47 -1.12 -8.49
CA ASP A 556 20.73 -0.44 -8.18
C ASP A 556 20.96 0.73 -9.14
N LEU A 557 20.72 0.52 -10.44
CA LEU A 557 20.76 1.57 -11.45
C LEU A 557 19.78 2.71 -11.16
N GLN A 558 18.60 2.43 -10.57
CA GLN A 558 17.69 3.49 -10.11
C GLN A 558 18.24 4.22 -8.88
N GLN A 559 18.74 3.47 -7.89
CA GLN A 559 19.27 4.02 -6.64
C GLN A 559 20.50 4.92 -6.88
N ILE A 560 21.49 4.46 -7.64
CA ILE A 560 22.69 5.25 -7.95
C ILE A 560 22.33 6.49 -8.79
N THR A 561 21.35 6.39 -9.69
CA THR A 561 20.90 7.54 -10.51
C THR A 561 20.21 8.58 -9.65
N GLN A 562 19.46 8.16 -8.62
CA GLN A 562 18.89 9.06 -7.63
C GLN A 562 19.97 9.75 -6.80
N ILE A 563 20.96 9.01 -6.29
CA ILE A 563 22.09 9.56 -5.51
C ILE A 563 22.90 10.55 -6.35
N ALA A 564 23.33 10.15 -7.56
CA ALA A 564 24.07 11.01 -8.48
C ALA A 564 23.29 12.29 -8.84
N ARG A 565 21.96 12.18 -9.08
CA ARG A 565 21.13 13.36 -9.33
C ARG A 565 21.02 14.26 -8.09
N GLN A 566 20.89 13.72 -6.89
CA GLN A 566 20.89 14.51 -5.64
C GLN A 566 22.24 15.20 -5.39
N MET A 567 23.38 14.53 -5.67
CA MET A 567 24.71 15.15 -5.65
C MET A 567 24.78 16.37 -6.57
N VAL A 568 24.20 16.28 -7.77
CA VAL A 568 24.19 17.39 -8.75
C VAL A 568 23.20 18.50 -8.38
N THR A 569 21.94 18.18 -8.05
CA THR A 569 20.85 19.18 -7.97
C THR A 569 20.48 19.66 -6.58
N VAL A 570 20.82 18.91 -5.52
CA VAL A 570 20.50 19.26 -4.12
C VAL A 570 21.75 19.67 -3.36
N PHE A 571 22.83 18.92 -3.50
CA PHE A 571 24.06 19.12 -2.73
C PHE A 571 25.14 19.96 -3.44
N GLY A 572 24.93 20.34 -4.72
CA GLY A 572 25.87 21.18 -5.47
C GLY A 572 27.27 20.57 -5.66
N MET A 573 27.40 19.24 -5.59
CA MET A 573 28.68 18.51 -5.62
C MET A 573 29.27 18.32 -7.03
N SER A 574 28.80 19.08 -8.02
CA SER A 574 29.09 18.92 -9.45
C SER A 574 29.90 20.09 -10.03
N LYS A 575 30.25 20.02 -11.33
CA LYS A 575 30.91 21.10 -12.06
C LYS A 575 30.02 22.35 -12.26
N ILE A 576 28.70 22.24 -12.06
CA ILE A 576 27.74 23.34 -12.19
C ILE A 576 27.93 24.38 -11.07
N GLY A 577 28.36 23.93 -9.88
CA GLY A 577 28.64 24.78 -8.72
C GLY A 577 27.85 24.39 -7.46
N PRO A 578 28.19 25.01 -6.31
CA PRO A 578 27.64 24.68 -4.99
C PRO A 578 26.26 25.31 -4.76
N TRP A 579 25.31 25.09 -5.68
CA TRP A 579 23.97 25.69 -5.66
C TRP A 579 22.89 24.61 -5.57
N ALA A 580 21.82 24.87 -4.81
CA ALA A 580 20.61 24.05 -4.87
C ALA A 580 19.81 24.43 -6.13
N LEU A 581 19.71 23.50 -7.09
CA LEU A 581 19.03 23.70 -8.37
C LEU A 581 17.53 23.31 -8.31
N ILE A 582 17.10 22.65 -7.24
CA ILE A 582 15.72 22.21 -7.00
C ILE A 582 15.36 22.51 -5.53
N ASP A 583 14.22 23.18 -5.32
CA ASP A 583 13.65 23.41 -3.99
C ASP A 583 13.26 22.07 -3.31
N PRO A 584 13.72 21.77 -2.07
CA PRO A 584 13.34 20.57 -1.34
C PRO A 584 11.83 20.31 -1.25
N ALA A 585 10.98 21.34 -1.23
CA ALA A 585 9.52 21.19 -1.19
C ALA A 585 8.94 20.45 -2.42
N VAL A 586 9.66 20.47 -3.55
CA VAL A 586 9.30 19.78 -4.80
C VAL A 586 9.49 18.25 -4.70
N GLN A 587 10.26 17.77 -3.72
CA GLN A 587 10.42 16.32 -3.49
C GLN A 587 9.17 15.68 -2.87
N SER A 588 8.21 16.49 -2.40
CA SER A 588 6.92 16.02 -1.88
C SER A 588 6.14 15.15 -2.90
N SER A 589 5.14 14.43 -2.39
CA SER A 589 4.38 13.42 -3.16
C SER A 589 3.44 13.99 -4.23
N ASP A 590 3.48 15.28 -4.51
CA ASP A 590 2.56 15.95 -5.44
C ASP A 590 3.12 15.95 -6.86
N VAL A 591 2.51 15.14 -7.73
CA VAL A 591 2.87 15.00 -9.14
C VAL A 591 2.71 16.33 -9.90
N VAL A 592 1.75 17.17 -9.51
CA VAL A 592 1.50 18.47 -10.16
C VAL A 592 2.62 19.44 -9.82
N LEU A 593 3.01 19.53 -8.53
CA LEU A 593 4.12 20.40 -8.11
C LEU A 593 5.45 19.97 -8.75
N ARG A 594 5.70 18.65 -8.82
CA ARG A 594 6.88 18.09 -9.51
C ARG A 594 6.90 18.40 -11.01
N MET A 595 5.74 18.45 -11.66
CA MET A 595 5.63 18.79 -13.07
C MET A 595 5.80 20.30 -13.32
N LEU A 596 5.27 21.15 -12.44
CA LEU A 596 5.47 22.60 -12.51
C LEU A 596 6.94 23.00 -12.29
N ALA A 597 7.63 22.39 -11.32
CA ALA A 597 9.04 22.67 -11.03
C ALA A 597 10.01 22.18 -12.12
N ARG A 598 9.59 21.26 -13.00
CA ARG A 598 10.35 20.93 -14.22
C ARG A 598 10.32 22.08 -15.24
N ASN A 599 9.26 22.89 -15.26
CA ASN A 599 9.10 24.00 -16.20
C ASN A 599 9.85 25.29 -15.77
N SER A 600 10.46 25.32 -14.58
CA SER A 600 11.27 26.44 -14.09
C SER A 600 12.78 26.29 -14.34
N LEU A 601 13.23 25.19 -14.96
CA LEU A 601 14.63 24.98 -15.34
C LEU A 601 14.84 25.36 -16.82
N SER A 602 16.01 25.95 -17.13
CA SER A 602 16.44 26.15 -18.50
C SER A 602 16.83 24.80 -19.14
N GLU A 603 16.49 24.59 -20.42
CA GLU A 603 16.84 23.37 -21.16
C GLU A 603 18.34 23.07 -21.10
N LYS A 604 19.19 24.10 -21.28
CA LYS A 604 20.65 23.95 -21.15
C LYS A 604 21.06 23.50 -19.75
N LEU A 605 20.46 24.06 -18.69
CA LEU A 605 20.77 23.66 -17.33
C LEU A 605 20.33 22.21 -17.05
N ALA A 606 19.22 21.76 -17.65
CA ALA A 606 18.81 20.36 -17.59
C ALA A 606 19.80 19.43 -18.33
N GLU A 607 20.32 19.86 -19.48
CA GLU A 607 21.38 19.15 -20.22
C GLU A 607 22.69 19.08 -19.40
N ASP A 608 23.13 20.21 -18.82
CA ASP A 608 24.32 20.29 -17.95
C ASP A 608 24.16 19.39 -16.71
N ILE A 609 22.96 19.29 -16.13
CA ILE A 609 22.63 18.35 -15.03
C ILE A 609 22.76 16.90 -15.49
N ASP A 610 22.10 16.52 -16.59
CA ASP A 610 22.08 15.11 -17.04
C ASP A 610 23.46 14.65 -17.55
N ASN A 611 24.25 15.56 -18.15
CA ASN A 611 25.66 15.33 -18.48
C ASN A 611 26.51 15.14 -17.21
N SER A 612 26.32 15.96 -16.17
CA SER A 612 27.03 15.82 -14.89
C SER A 612 26.68 14.51 -14.17
N VAL A 613 25.42 14.07 -14.21
CA VAL A 613 24.99 12.78 -13.66
C VAL A 613 25.64 11.62 -14.42
N ARG A 614 25.70 11.70 -15.76
CA ARG A 614 26.34 10.68 -16.59
C ARG A 614 27.82 10.51 -16.26
N GLU A 615 28.58 11.61 -16.21
CA GLU A 615 30.03 11.59 -15.93
C GLU A 615 30.34 10.95 -14.56
N ILE A 616 29.54 11.24 -13.53
CA ILE A 616 29.69 10.64 -12.19
C ILE A 616 29.50 9.11 -12.25
N ILE A 617 28.48 8.64 -12.96
CA ILE A 617 28.15 7.21 -13.06
C ILE A 617 29.17 6.46 -13.94
N GLU A 618 29.58 7.03 -15.08
CA GLU A 618 30.59 6.43 -15.96
C GLU A 618 31.96 6.31 -15.27
N THR A 619 32.38 7.35 -14.54
CA THR A 619 33.63 7.32 -13.75
C THR A 619 33.57 6.25 -12.66
N ALA A 620 32.46 6.16 -11.94
CA ALA A 620 32.25 5.12 -10.93
C ALA A 620 32.19 3.71 -11.54
N TYR A 621 31.70 3.57 -12.77
CA TYR A 621 31.56 2.27 -13.44
C TYR A 621 32.91 1.70 -13.90
N GLU A 622 33.80 2.51 -14.46
CA GLU A 622 35.16 2.02 -14.78
C GLU A 622 35.97 1.72 -13.52
N ILE A 623 35.78 2.47 -12.43
CA ILE A 623 36.37 2.12 -11.12
C ILE A 623 35.85 0.75 -10.63
N ALA A 624 34.53 0.53 -10.64
CA ALA A 624 33.94 -0.76 -10.28
C ALA A 624 34.48 -1.90 -11.16
N LYS A 625 34.51 -1.74 -12.48
CA LYS A 625 35.05 -2.76 -13.40
C LYS A 625 36.53 -3.03 -13.16
N ASN A 626 37.32 -2.02 -12.82
CA ASN A 626 38.73 -2.22 -12.48
C ASN A 626 38.92 -2.94 -11.13
N HIS A 627 38.07 -2.71 -10.13
CA HIS A 627 38.06 -3.53 -8.90
C HIS A 627 37.74 -5.00 -9.20
N ILE A 628 36.73 -5.29 -10.04
CA ILE A 628 36.41 -6.67 -10.45
C ILE A 628 37.56 -7.31 -11.24
N ARG A 629 38.08 -6.62 -12.27
CA ARG A 629 39.18 -7.12 -13.12
C ARG A 629 40.43 -7.48 -12.30
N ASN A 630 40.80 -6.63 -11.34
CA ASN A 630 42.05 -6.79 -10.58
C ASN A 630 41.97 -7.81 -9.43
N ASN A 631 40.77 -8.22 -9.01
CA ASN A 631 40.56 -9.11 -7.85
C ASN A 631 39.80 -10.39 -8.23
N ARG A 632 39.95 -10.83 -9.49
CA ARG A 632 39.16 -11.93 -10.07
C ARG A 632 39.28 -13.24 -9.27
N ASP A 633 40.49 -13.66 -8.94
CA ASP A 633 40.73 -14.91 -8.21
C ASP A 633 40.08 -14.91 -6.80
N ALA A 634 40.03 -13.75 -6.15
CA ALA A 634 39.36 -13.57 -4.87
C ALA A 634 37.84 -13.67 -5.02
N ILE A 635 37.27 -13.06 -6.08
CA ILE A 635 35.83 -13.10 -6.37
C ILE A 635 35.37 -14.52 -6.66
N ASP A 636 36.09 -15.27 -7.49
CA ASP A 636 35.72 -16.64 -7.85
C ASP A 636 35.70 -17.55 -6.60
N LYS A 637 36.72 -17.45 -5.73
CA LYS A 637 36.75 -18.17 -4.44
C LYS A 637 35.65 -17.72 -3.47
N LEU A 638 35.35 -16.41 -3.39
CA LEU A 638 34.26 -15.89 -2.56
C LEU A 638 32.88 -16.39 -3.03
N VAL A 639 32.70 -16.51 -4.35
CA VAL A 639 31.48 -17.06 -4.96
C VAL A 639 31.32 -18.56 -4.64
N ASP A 640 32.38 -19.36 -4.74
CA ASP A 640 32.32 -20.79 -4.38
C ASP A 640 31.84 -21.00 -2.93
N VAL A 641 32.44 -20.29 -1.96
CA VAL A 641 32.04 -20.38 -0.55
C VAL A 641 30.63 -19.82 -0.32
N LEU A 642 30.20 -18.80 -1.07
CA LEU A 642 28.83 -18.27 -0.99
C LEU A 642 27.80 -19.24 -1.58
N LEU A 643 28.14 -20.01 -2.62
CA LEU A 643 27.28 -21.03 -3.21
C LEU A 643 27.08 -22.24 -2.27
N GLU A 644 28.12 -22.63 -1.53
CA GLU A 644 28.04 -23.68 -0.49
C GLU A 644 27.23 -23.25 0.74
N LYS A 645 27.54 -22.07 1.32
CA LYS A 645 26.91 -21.60 2.57
C LYS A 645 25.55 -20.93 2.37
N GLU A 646 25.25 -20.48 1.16
CA GLU A 646 24.16 -19.56 0.78
C GLU A 646 24.16 -18.20 1.49
N THR A 647 25.07 -17.96 2.45
CA THR A 647 25.24 -16.71 3.18
C THR A 647 26.65 -16.60 3.76
N LEU A 648 27.27 -15.42 3.64
CA LEU A 648 28.55 -15.05 4.24
C LEU A 648 28.36 -13.88 5.20
N ASN A 649 28.99 -13.94 6.38
CA ASN A 649 29.08 -12.80 7.30
C ASN A 649 30.20 -11.84 6.86
N GLY A 650 30.09 -10.57 7.24
CA GLY A 650 31.05 -9.51 6.88
C GLY A 650 32.49 -9.82 7.31
N ASP A 651 32.68 -10.34 8.52
CA ASP A 651 34.01 -10.73 9.02
C ASP A 651 34.61 -11.92 8.23
N GLU A 652 33.78 -12.92 7.88
CA GLU A 652 34.20 -14.07 7.05
C GLU A 652 34.57 -13.63 5.63
N PHE A 653 33.75 -12.77 5.03
CA PHE A 653 33.99 -12.16 3.72
C PHE A 653 35.29 -11.35 3.72
N LYS A 654 35.50 -10.50 4.74
CA LYS A 654 36.68 -9.63 4.85
C LYS A 654 37.96 -10.43 5.11
N ALA A 655 37.89 -11.50 5.90
CA ALA A 655 39.00 -12.44 6.09
C ALA A 655 39.40 -13.10 4.77
N LEU A 656 38.44 -13.67 4.03
CA LEU A 656 38.70 -14.31 2.73
C LEU A 656 39.26 -13.33 1.69
N LEU A 657 38.74 -12.10 1.60
CA LEU A 657 39.26 -11.08 0.68
C LEU A 657 40.69 -10.64 1.06
N SER A 658 41.02 -10.61 2.36
CA SER A 658 42.36 -10.23 2.84
C SER A 658 43.48 -11.25 2.54
N GLU A 659 43.14 -12.45 2.07
CA GLU A 659 44.13 -13.42 1.57
C GLU A 659 44.69 -13.04 0.18
N PHE A 660 44.01 -12.14 -0.55
CA PHE A 660 44.33 -11.77 -1.94
C PHE A 660 44.67 -10.29 -2.11
N THR A 661 44.13 -9.42 -1.25
CA THR A 661 44.21 -7.95 -1.42
C THR A 661 44.56 -7.27 -0.09
N ASP A 662 45.45 -6.27 -0.12
CA ASP A 662 45.89 -5.50 1.06
C ASP A 662 44.83 -4.51 1.58
N ILE A 663 43.78 -5.03 2.23
CA ILE A 663 42.73 -4.23 2.91
C ILE A 663 43.32 -3.39 4.07
N SER A 664 44.52 -3.71 4.53
CA SER A 664 45.28 -3.01 5.57
C SER A 664 45.42 -1.50 5.31
N SER A 665 45.62 -1.12 4.04
CA SER A 665 45.75 0.26 3.55
C SER A 665 44.46 1.10 3.61
N ILE A 666 43.30 0.47 3.83
CA ILE A 666 41.98 1.13 3.87
C ILE A 666 41.56 1.45 5.31
N LYS A 667 42.39 1.13 6.33
CA LYS A 667 42.25 1.75 7.64
C LYS A 667 42.53 3.25 7.49
N ILE A 668 41.54 4.05 7.86
CA ILE A 668 41.74 5.49 8.10
C ILE A 668 42.75 5.62 9.24
N ASP A 669 44.00 5.92 8.91
CA ASP A 669 44.95 6.43 9.87
C ASP A 669 44.32 7.66 10.53
N ARG A 670 44.42 7.75 11.86
CA ARG A 670 43.87 8.87 12.63
C ARG A 670 44.80 10.07 12.53
N ILE A 671 44.94 10.57 11.30
CA ILE A 671 45.60 11.80 10.90
C ILE A 671 45.07 12.92 11.81
N PRO A 672 45.95 13.68 12.50
CA PRO A 672 45.51 14.75 13.37
C PRO A 672 44.75 15.81 12.55
N VAL A 673 43.65 16.34 13.12
CA VAL A 673 42.68 17.23 12.44
C VAL A 673 43.30 18.35 11.60
N ARG A 674 44.49 18.84 11.99
CA ARG A 674 45.24 19.87 11.26
C ARG A 674 45.67 19.44 9.85
N GLU A 675 46.11 18.19 9.68
CA GLU A 675 46.52 17.62 8.38
C GLU A 675 45.30 17.26 7.51
N MET A 676 44.11 17.10 8.11
CA MET A 676 42.84 16.90 7.38
C MET A 676 42.24 18.19 6.78
N ILE A 677 42.84 19.36 7.04
CA ILE A 677 42.36 20.67 6.57
C ILE A 677 43.23 21.20 5.41
N GLU A 678 44.42 20.64 5.20
CA GLU A 678 45.43 21.11 4.23
C GLU A 678 45.55 20.17 3.00
N ALA A 679 44.63 19.21 2.85
CA ALA A 679 44.58 18.20 1.78
C ALA A 679 43.20 18.13 1.09
#